data_AF-A0A4Q0NSD4-F1
#
_entry.id   AF-A0A4Q0NSD4-F1
#
_cell.length_a   1.000
_cell.length_b   1.000
_cell.length_c   1.000
_cell.angle_alpha   90.00
_cell.angle_beta   90.00
_cell.angle_gamma   90.00
#
_symmetry.space_group_name_H-M   'P 1'
#
loop_
_entity.id
_entity.type
_entity.pdbx_description
1 polymer ?
#
loop_
_entity_poly.entity_id
_entity_poly.type
_entity_poly.pdbx_seq_one_letter_code
_entity_poly.pdbx_strand_id
1 'polypeptide(L)'
;MNVSFAKVLLSLTTLFLFYNPIVYAQNGDQILDGIGETGLIARYIFDGNAKDWSRNNLHANHQKNEASYVLDEEFEKVLNLSNGSYLSLPEETLNGIESLSITTWIYLNTAEKNQYLIDFGTSEDSHLFVDLTGNYTKNLEAALAKNGKADVKIQLPSPEAQKWVHLVMVIDFPSQSFSTYLDGKLAATTEATDLDLSTIFSTESNTLLLGNSLSKNDSNLDARLHDFRLYRIPLSKTQVARIYQNSSKTGKSVVNERAEPEDNLPVFEDTIPQLYNQYLTAVSDVTVKTVVGQLPRLPRFVKGSYKLPVGTIQVRVLWPAPEDNSSVLTPGTYTITGRVSGTDFKPTAKVIVKENDANATPDRTLEPFQLNEVSLDANALGHDSKFIENRDKFINTLAETNPDSFLYMFRNAFGQKQPEGAEPLGVWDTQETKLRGHATGHYLTAIAQAYSSTTYDKELHQKFEDKMNYMVETLYDLSQLSGTARNAGEDFVSDPSAVPTGPEKSFYNSDLSETGIRTDYWNWGVGYISAYPPDQFIMLEKGAKYGGQEDRVWAPYYTLHKILAGLIDVYEVSGNEKALSVAEGMAKWVYIRLSKLPTETLITMWNTYIAGEFGGINESLAHLYRITEKPEYLKTAQLFDNIKVFYGDAEHSHGLAKNVDTYRGLHANQHIPQIMGALELYRNSESPEYYHIADNFWYKTKNDYMYSIGGVAGARDPANAECFVAQPATLYENGLSAGGQNETCGTYNMLKLTRGLFFYSQQPELMDYYERALYNQILASVAEDSPANTYHIPLRPGSKKQFSNADMSGFTCCNGTALESSTKLQNSIYFKNVDNKALFVNLFVPSTLNWTEKDITIKQETAFPHKDHSTFTIEGKGKFSLNIRIPGWAKNGVELKINGKIQNISIEPGTYLNVERKWKNGDTVELKMPFSFHLDPIMDQENIASLFYGPVLLAAQESEPRTDFRKITLDASDLGKTISGNPEKLEFKIDGVVYKPFYETYDRHSVYLDVTLK
;
A
#
# COMPACT_ATOMS: atom_id res chain seq x y z
N MET A 1 -53.76 43.78 -43.07
CA MET A 1 -55.14 43.42 -42.70
C MET A 1 -55.02 42.37 -41.59
N ASN A 2 -54.95 42.83 -40.33
CA ASN A 2 -56.05 42.91 -39.34
C ASN A 2 -56.16 41.61 -38.53
N VAL A 3 -55.55 41.51 -37.33
CA VAL A 3 -56.07 41.90 -35.99
C VAL A 3 -57.03 40.80 -35.45
N SER A 4 -56.78 40.09 -34.35
CA SER A 4 -56.64 40.48 -32.92
C SER A 4 -56.06 39.30 -32.09
N PHE A 5 -55.01 39.41 -31.25
CA PHE A 5 -54.98 39.85 -29.82
C PHE A 5 -56.06 39.17 -28.92
N ALA A 6 -55.84 38.62 -27.71
CA ALA A 6 -54.73 38.69 -26.74
C ALA A 6 -54.85 37.65 -25.57
N LYS A 7 -53.74 37.44 -24.83
CA LYS A 7 -53.54 36.83 -23.48
C LYS A 7 -53.61 35.28 -23.44
N VAL A 8 -52.57 34.53 -23.05
CA VAL A 8 -51.80 34.54 -21.79
C VAL A 8 -50.39 33.98 -22.04
N LEU A 9 -49.42 34.54 -21.32
CA LEU A 9 -47.99 34.25 -21.36
C LEU A 9 -47.61 33.29 -20.20
N LEU A 10 -46.66 32.39 -20.47
CA LEU A 10 -45.69 31.77 -19.54
C LEU A 10 -46.19 30.97 -18.32
N SER A 11 -46.08 29.64 -18.39
CA SER A 11 -45.32 28.78 -17.43
C SER A 11 -45.65 27.30 -17.66
N LEU A 12 -44.78 26.58 -18.38
CA LEU A 12 -44.76 25.11 -18.39
C LEU A 12 -43.31 24.69 -18.15
N THR A 13 -42.93 24.73 -16.88
CA THR A 13 -41.78 24.02 -16.34
C THR A 13 -42.08 22.53 -16.43
N THR A 14 -41.52 21.87 -17.44
CA THR A 14 -41.46 20.40 -17.51
C THR A 14 -40.51 19.93 -16.42
N LEU A 15 -41.08 19.37 -15.36
CA LEU A 15 -40.37 18.69 -14.27
C LEU A 15 -39.70 17.42 -14.86
N PHE A 16 -38.45 17.53 -15.31
CA PHE A 16 -37.60 16.36 -15.48
C PHE A 16 -37.24 15.86 -14.08
N LEU A 17 -38.00 14.86 -13.61
CA LEU A 17 -37.60 14.04 -12.47
C LEU A 17 -36.32 13.30 -12.87
N PHE A 18 -35.17 13.82 -12.44
CA PHE A 18 -33.93 13.07 -12.35
C PHE A 18 -34.18 11.88 -11.43
N TYR A 19 -34.46 10.72 -12.00
CA TYR A 19 -34.33 9.44 -11.32
C TYR A 19 -32.83 9.19 -11.16
N ASN A 20 -32.24 9.73 -10.10
CA ASN A 20 -30.96 9.23 -9.61
C ASN A 20 -31.22 7.80 -9.11
N PRO A 21 -30.59 6.76 -9.68
CA PRO A 21 -30.63 5.45 -9.06
C PRO A 21 -30.00 5.60 -7.68
N ILE A 22 -30.80 5.42 -6.63
CA ILE A 22 -30.32 5.28 -5.27
C ILE A 22 -29.52 3.98 -5.24
N VAL A 23 -28.20 4.10 -5.31
CA VAL A 23 -27.28 2.98 -5.10
C VAL A 23 -27.24 2.74 -3.59
N TYR A 24 -27.85 1.65 -3.14
CA TYR A 24 -27.52 1.10 -1.82
C TYR A 24 -26.07 0.59 -1.87
N ALA A 25 -25.17 1.20 -1.12
CA ALA A 25 -23.79 0.73 -1.03
C ALA A 25 -23.71 -0.51 -0.13
N GLN A 26 -23.23 -1.62 -0.69
CA GLN A 26 -23.01 -2.92 -0.04
C GLN A 26 -21.57 -3.08 0.46
N ASN A 27 -21.03 -2.07 1.14
CA ASN A 27 -19.66 -2.06 1.66
C ASN A 27 -19.69 -2.00 3.19
N GLY A 28 -18.66 -2.55 3.84
CA GLY A 28 -18.47 -2.45 5.28
C GLY A 28 -18.71 -1.04 5.82
N ASP A 29 -19.53 -0.91 6.86
CA ASP A 29 -20.14 0.37 7.23
C ASP A 29 -19.14 1.52 7.47
N GLN A 30 -17.88 1.23 7.81
CA GLN A 30 -16.83 2.24 7.96
C GLN A 30 -16.55 3.07 6.70
N ILE A 31 -16.69 2.47 5.50
CA ILE A 31 -16.55 3.22 4.24
C ILE A 31 -17.73 4.19 4.08
N LEU A 32 -18.91 3.82 4.58
CA LEU A 32 -20.07 4.70 4.65
C LEU A 32 -19.84 5.86 5.63
N ASP A 33 -19.01 5.66 6.66
CA ASP A 33 -18.63 6.71 7.61
C ASP A 33 -17.56 7.68 7.07
N GLY A 34 -17.06 7.45 5.84
CA GLY A 34 -15.98 8.25 5.27
C GLY A 34 -14.63 8.01 5.96
N ILE A 35 -14.40 6.79 6.44
CA ILE A 35 -13.18 6.39 7.13
C ILE A 35 -12.55 5.24 6.34
N GLY A 36 -11.25 5.36 6.02
CA GLY A 36 -10.48 4.32 5.38
C GLY A 36 -10.31 3.10 6.29
N GLU A 37 -10.22 1.90 5.70
CA GLU A 37 -10.24 0.65 6.47
C GLU A 37 -9.10 0.53 7.48
N THR A 38 -7.95 1.11 7.16
CA THR A 38 -6.75 1.11 8.01
C THR A 38 -6.92 1.95 9.27
N GLY A 39 -7.88 2.87 9.28
CA GLY A 39 -8.19 3.72 10.43
C GLY A 39 -8.91 2.97 11.55
N LEU A 40 -9.63 1.89 11.24
CA LEU A 40 -10.36 1.07 12.23
C LEU A 40 -9.41 0.05 12.88
N ILE A 41 -9.38 0.05 14.21
CA ILE A 41 -8.67 -0.93 15.02
C ILE A 41 -9.57 -2.15 15.26
N ALA A 42 -10.76 -1.93 15.81
CA ALA A 42 -11.72 -2.99 16.13
C ALA A 42 -13.15 -2.43 16.14
N ARG A 43 -14.14 -3.26 15.81
CA ARG A 43 -15.57 -2.94 15.86
C ARG A 43 -16.36 -4.12 16.38
N TYR A 44 -17.17 -3.91 17.41
CA TYR A 44 -18.03 -4.92 18.01
C TYR A 44 -19.48 -4.46 17.92
N ILE A 45 -20.26 -5.10 17.04
CA ILE A 45 -21.67 -4.76 16.81
C ILE A 45 -22.53 -5.19 18.01
N PHE A 46 -22.14 -6.29 18.65
CA PHE A 46 -22.87 -6.95 19.75
C PHE A 46 -24.25 -7.52 19.37
N ASP A 47 -24.36 -8.09 18.17
CA ASP A 47 -25.55 -8.75 17.65
C ASP A 47 -25.72 -10.22 18.14
N GLY A 48 -25.05 -10.58 19.23
CA GLY A 48 -25.08 -11.92 19.81
C GLY A 48 -23.73 -12.53 20.14
N ASN A 49 -22.65 -11.84 19.86
CA ASN A 49 -21.29 -12.26 20.15
C ASN A 49 -20.40 -11.03 20.41
N ALA A 50 -19.18 -11.28 20.90
CA ALA A 50 -18.16 -10.28 21.15
C ALA A 50 -17.04 -10.32 20.08
N LYS A 51 -17.38 -10.73 18.85
CA LYS A 51 -16.42 -10.80 17.75
C LYS A 51 -16.13 -9.40 17.20
N ASP A 52 -14.85 -9.17 16.93
CA ASP A 52 -14.39 -8.03 16.15
C ASP A 52 -14.79 -8.22 14.68
N TRP A 53 -15.45 -7.20 14.14
CA TRP A 53 -15.90 -7.10 12.76
C TRP A 53 -14.83 -6.51 11.83
N SER A 54 -13.78 -5.90 12.38
CA SER A 54 -12.67 -5.36 11.61
C SER A 54 -11.84 -6.46 10.95
N ARG A 55 -10.95 -6.05 10.04
CA ARG A 55 -9.98 -6.94 9.39
C ARG A 55 -8.86 -7.44 10.31
N ASN A 56 -8.80 -6.96 11.57
CA ASN A 56 -7.71 -7.27 12.51
C ASN A 56 -8.02 -8.44 13.45
N ASN A 57 -9.29 -8.90 13.50
CA ASN A 57 -9.72 -10.08 14.24
C ASN A 57 -9.46 -10.02 15.76
N LEU A 58 -9.56 -8.83 16.37
CA LEU A 58 -9.28 -8.58 17.79
C LEU A 58 -10.49 -8.92 18.67
N HIS A 59 -10.92 -10.18 18.67
CA HIS A 59 -12.14 -10.61 19.40
C HIS A 59 -12.07 -10.35 20.91
N ALA A 60 -13.16 -9.87 21.51
CA ALA A 60 -13.23 -9.62 22.94
C ALA A 60 -13.67 -10.88 23.70
N ASN A 61 -13.13 -11.05 24.90
CA ASN A 61 -13.42 -12.19 25.78
C ASN A 61 -14.47 -11.82 26.82
N HIS A 62 -15.41 -12.73 27.05
CA HIS A 62 -16.35 -12.63 28.16
C HIS A 62 -15.63 -12.91 29.48
N GLN A 63 -15.82 -12.04 30.46
CA GLN A 63 -15.26 -12.21 31.80
C GLN A 63 -16.38 -12.50 32.82
N LYS A 64 -16.05 -12.54 34.12
CA LYS A 64 -16.91 -12.84 35.29
C LYS A 64 -18.42 -12.62 35.04
N ASN A 65 -19.24 -13.67 35.19
CA ASN A 65 -20.65 -13.73 34.77
C ASN A 65 -20.82 -13.45 33.26
N GLU A 66 -21.24 -14.44 32.50
CA GLU A 66 -21.35 -14.32 31.04
C GLU A 66 -22.30 -13.18 30.65
N ALA A 67 -21.76 -12.17 29.96
CA ALA A 67 -22.57 -11.06 29.44
C ALA A 67 -23.68 -11.58 28.53
N SER A 68 -24.90 -11.08 28.73
CA SER A 68 -26.08 -11.51 27.99
C SER A 68 -26.32 -10.64 26.76
N TYR A 69 -26.99 -11.18 25.73
CA TYR A 69 -27.44 -10.40 24.57
C TYR A 69 -28.97 -10.38 24.54
N VAL A 70 -29.55 -9.18 24.53
CA VAL A 70 -31.00 -8.98 24.67
C VAL A 70 -31.57 -8.27 23.45
N LEU A 71 -32.87 -8.50 23.18
CA LEU A 71 -33.56 -7.77 22.13
C LEU A 71 -33.75 -6.29 22.54
N ASP A 72 -33.61 -5.38 21.58
CA ASP A 72 -33.80 -3.95 21.75
C ASP A 72 -34.64 -3.36 20.61
N GLU A 73 -35.48 -2.37 20.92
CA GLU A 73 -36.37 -1.76 19.93
C GLU A 73 -35.59 -0.92 18.89
N GLU A 74 -34.48 -0.30 19.27
CA GLU A 74 -33.69 0.55 18.35
C GLU A 74 -32.70 -0.30 17.55
N PHE A 75 -31.96 -1.21 18.20
CA PHE A 75 -30.83 -1.91 17.55
C PHE A 75 -31.05 -3.41 17.32
N GLU A 76 -32.28 -3.90 17.50
CA GLU A 76 -32.68 -5.31 17.41
C GLU A 76 -32.05 -6.21 18.49
N LYS A 77 -30.72 -6.25 18.59
CA LYS A 77 -29.98 -7.04 19.58
C LYS A 77 -28.74 -6.30 20.06
N VAL A 78 -28.54 -6.28 21.36
CA VAL A 78 -27.48 -5.49 22.03
C VAL A 78 -26.81 -6.28 23.15
N LEU A 79 -25.58 -5.90 23.50
CA LEU A 79 -24.90 -6.41 24.68
C LEU A 79 -25.58 -5.84 25.93
N ASN A 80 -25.91 -6.68 26.90
CA ASN A 80 -26.40 -6.28 28.20
C ASN A 80 -25.37 -6.66 29.27
N LEU A 81 -24.74 -5.63 29.83
CA LEU A 81 -23.78 -5.72 30.92
C LEU A 81 -24.51 -5.46 32.23
N SER A 82 -25.13 -6.47 32.82
CA SER A 82 -25.76 -6.40 34.15
C SER A 82 -25.21 -7.51 35.04
N ASN A 83 -25.46 -7.46 36.35
CA ASN A 83 -25.00 -8.47 37.31
C ASN A 83 -23.46 -8.65 37.37
N GLY A 84 -22.71 -7.59 37.05
CA GLY A 84 -21.25 -7.61 37.13
C GLY A 84 -20.53 -8.28 35.96
N SER A 85 -21.22 -8.52 34.84
CA SER A 85 -20.60 -8.97 33.59
C SER A 85 -19.82 -7.85 32.91
N TYR A 86 -18.70 -8.17 32.26
CA TYR A 86 -17.89 -7.25 31.47
C TYR A 86 -17.11 -7.99 30.39
N LEU A 87 -16.54 -7.26 29.44
CA LEU A 87 -15.67 -7.80 28.40
C LEU A 87 -14.23 -7.33 28.58
N SER A 88 -13.27 -8.12 28.09
CA SER A 88 -11.87 -7.71 27.96
C SER A 88 -11.43 -7.82 26.50
N LEU A 89 -10.74 -6.81 25.98
CA LEU A 89 -10.17 -6.82 24.63
C LEU A 89 -8.75 -7.43 24.67
N PRO A 90 -8.22 -7.96 23.53
CA PRO A 90 -6.84 -8.42 23.44
C PRO A 90 -5.85 -7.31 23.80
N GLU A 91 -4.79 -7.62 24.54
CA GLU A 91 -3.85 -6.64 25.10
C GLU A 91 -3.14 -5.81 24.01
N GLU A 92 -2.98 -6.38 22.81
CA GLU A 92 -2.34 -5.77 21.67
C GLU A 92 -3.20 -4.74 20.92
N THR A 93 -4.49 -4.62 21.27
CA THR A 93 -5.47 -3.81 20.52
C THR A 93 -5.02 -2.35 20.33
N LEU A 94 -4.40 -1.75 21.36
CA LEU A 94 -3.98 -0.34 21.37
C LEU A 94 -2.47 -0.17 21.21
N ASN A 95 -1.76 -1.19 20.72
CA ASN A 95 -0.31 -1.12 20.56
C ASN A 95 0.11 -0.04 19.55
N GLY A 96 1.05 0.81 19.97
CA GLY A 96 1.72 1.79 19.12
C GLY A 96 0.83 2.91 18.57
N ILE A 97 -0.36 3.14 19.15
CA ILE A 97 -1.24 4.22 18.72
C ILE A 97 -0.75 5.58 19.24
N GLU A 98 -0.89 6.61 18.41
CA GLU A 98 -0.61 8.00 18.82
C GLU A 98 -1.91 8.77 19.04
N SER A 99 -2.96 8.49 18.26
CA SER A 99 -4.30 9.05 18.41
C SER A 99 -5.31 7.92 18.57
N LEU A 100 -6.40 8.22 19.26
CA LEU A 100 -7.44 7.24 19.56
C LEU A 100 -8.81 7.89 19.50
N SER A 101 -9.71 7.28 18.75
CA SER A 101 -11.14 7.59 18.87
C SER A 101 -11.92 6.37 19.30
N ILE A 102 -12.82 6.54 20.27
CA ILE A 102 -13.68 5.49 20.81
C ILE A 102 -15.12 5.94 20.64
N THR A 103 -15.96 5.10 20.04
CA THR A 103 -17.36 5.40 19.79
C THR A 103 -18.23 4.24 20.21
N THR A 104 -19.38 4.50 20.82
CA THR A 104 -20.35 3.46 21.19
C THR A 104 -21.73 4.07 21.41
N TRP A 105 -22.76 3.27 21.16
CA TRP A 105 -24.09 3.53 21.71
C TRP A 105 -24.18 2.94 23.11
N ILE A 106 -24.71 3.72 24.03
CA ILE A 106 -24.92 3.30 25.41
C ILE A 106 -26.33 3.62 25.90
N TYR A 107 -26.96 2.64 26.54
CA TYR A 107 -28.21 2.78 27.29
C TYR A 107 -27.92 2.44 28.75
N LEU A 108 -27.87 3.46 29.60
CA LEU A 108 -27.64 3.27 31.03
C LEU A 108 -28.91 2.74 31.69
N ASN A 109 -28.89 1.56 32.30
CA ASN A 109 -30.08 0.96 32.92
C ASN A 109 -30.40 1.67 34.25
N THR A 110 -29.38 1.87 35.07
CA THR A 110 -29.44 2.55 36.37
C THR A 110 -28.29 3.55 36.49
N ALA A 111 -28.49 4.67 37.18
CA ALA A 111 -27.44 5.67 37.43
C ALA A 111 -26.80 5.46 38.80
N GLU A 112 -26.29 4.25 39.04
CA GLU A 112 -25.51 3.94 40.24
C GLU A 112 -24.11 4.58 40.16
N LYS A 113 -23.43 4.74 41.29
CA LYS A 113 -22.15 5.44 41.35
C LYS A 113 -21.01 4.59 40.77
N ASN A 114 -20.00 5.27 40.19
CA ASN A 114 -18.74 4.68 39.68
C ASN A 114 -18.94 3.62 38.59
N GLN A 115 -19.77 3.91 37.59
CA GLN A 115 -20.03 2.98 36.49
C GLN A 115 -19.14 3.28 35.29
N TYR A 116 -18.13 2.44 35.08
CA TYR A 116 -17.13 2.61 34.04
C TYR A 116 -17.58 1.99 32.73
N LEU A 117 -17.64 2.80 31.68
CA LEU A 117 -17.79 2.31 30.31
C LEU A 117 -16.51 1.58 29.87
N ILE A 118 -15.37 2.26 29.98
CA ILE A 118 -14.06 1.67 29.71
C ILE A 118 -13.09 2.01 30.83
N ASP A 119 -12.13 1.12 31.03
CA ASP A 119 -10.90 1.39 31.76
C ASP A 119 -9.75 0.62 31.11
N PHE A 120 -8.92 1.35 30.35
CA PHE A 120 -7.89 0.83 29.46
C PHE A 120 -6.52 1.34 29.90
N GLY A 121 -5.59 0.45 30.23
CA GLY A 121 -4.25 0.89 30.62
C GLY A 121 -3.35 -0.25 31.09
N THR A 122 -2.25 0.12 31.72
CA THR A 122 -1.29 -0.84 32.32
C THR A 122 -1.54 -1.04 33.82
N SER A 123 -2.18 -0.06 34.48
CA SER A 123 -2.56 -0.10 35.89
C SER A 123 -3.61 0.97 36.23
N GLU A 124 -4.14 0.96 37.45
CA GLU A 124 -5.01 2.05 37.96
C GLU A 124 -4.30 3.42 38.07
N ASP A 125 -2.97 3.45 37.95
CA ASP A 125 -2.18 4.69 37.95
C ASP A 125 -1.92 5.22 36.53
N SER A 126 -2.05 4.38 35.50
CA SER A 126 -1.71 4.66 34.11
C SER A 126 -2.76 4.07 33.17
N HIS A 127 -3.84 4.83 32.95
CA HIS A 127 -5.01 4.39 32.21
C HIS A 127 -5.81 5.53 31.56
N LEU A 128 -6.61 5.16 30.58
CA LEU A 128 -7.69 5.94 29.98
C LEU A 128 -9.01 5.35 30.45
N PHE A 129 -9.87 6.17 31.06
CA PHE A 129 -11.16 5.72 31.54
C PHE A 129 -12.31 6.65 31.17
N VAL A 130 -13.51 6.08 31.16
CA VAL A 130 -14.78 6.79 31.06
C VAL A 130 -15.69 6.32 32.19
N ASP A 131 -15.76 7.11 33.25
CA ASP A 131 -16.75 6.95 34.32
C ASP A 131 -18.01 7.71 33.92
N LEU A 132 -19.14 7.02 33.76
CA LEU A 132 -20.38 7.64 33.29
C LEU A 132 -21.14 8.38 34.39
N THR A 133 -20.92 8.03 35.65
CA THR A 133 -21.77 8.45 36.77
C THR A 133 -21.02 9.18 37.87
N GLY A 134 -19.70 8.99 38.01
CA GLY A 134 -18.88 9.73 38.97
C GLY A 134 -19.17 9.38 40.43
N ASN A 135 -18.18 9.62 41.30
CA ASN A 135 -18.31 9.30 42.73
C ASN A 135 -19.18 10.33 43.51
N TYR A 136 -18.96 11.63 43.25
CA TYR A 136 -19.53 12.75 44.02
C TYR A 136 -20.32 13.78 43.20
N THR A 137 -19.97 13.95 41.92
CA THR A 137 -20.49 15.03 41.06
C THR A 137 -21.71 14.62 40.23
N LYS A 138 -22.01 13.32 40.08
CA LYS A 138 -23.01 12.79 39.12
C LYS A 138 -22.75 13.25 37.68
N ASN A 139 -21.47 13.35 37.32
CA ASN A 139 -21.02 13.76 36.00
C ASN A 139 -20.30 12.59 35.34
N LEU A 140 -20.44 12.50 34.03
CA LEU A 140 -19.53 11.72 33.20
C LEU A 140 -18.14 12.35 33.28
N GLU A 141 -17.13 11.54 33.56
CA GLU A 141 -15.72 11.90 33.55
C GLU A 141 -14.97 11.01 32.56
N ALA A 142 -14.42 11.64 31.53
CA ALA A 142 -13.47 11.02 30.62
C ALA A 142 -12.08 11.57 30.96
N ALA A 143 -11.11 10.72 31.24
CA ALA A 143 -9.78 11.18 31.66
C ALA A 143 -8.66 10.22 31.26
N LEU A 144 -7.49 10.82 31.04
CA LEU A 144 -6.22 10.12 30.98
C LEU A 144 -5.51 10.34 32.31
N ALA A 145 -5.28 9.27 33.07
CA ALA A 145 -4.49 9.34 34.29
C ALA A 145 -3.12 8.70 34.09
N LYS A 146 -2.10 9.38 34.62
CA LYS A 146 -0.69 8.97 34.59
C LYS A 146 -0.09 9.16 35.98
N ASN A 147 0.62 8.17 36.49
CA ASN A 147 1.16 8.16 37.85
C ASN A 147 0.10 8.54 38.93
N GLY A 148 -1.13 8.05 38.75
CA GLY A 148 -2.25 8.30 39.66
C GLY A 148 -2.84 9.70 39.60
N LYS A 149 -2.51 10.51 38.58
CA LYS A 149 -3.07 11.85 38.36
C LYS A 149 -3.73 11.96 37.00
N ALA A 150 -5.00 12.39 37.00
CA ALA A 150 -5.73 12.75 35.79
C ALA A 150 -5.32 14.15 35.32
N ASP A 151 -4.25 14.23 34.54
CA ASP A 151 -3.70 15.49 34.03
C ASP A 151 -4.57 16.07 32.88
N VAL A 152 -5.29 15.22 32.15
CA VAL A 152 -6.22 15.60 31.08
C VAL A 152 -7.58 14.97 31.34
N LYS A 153 -8.62 15.81 31.50
CA LYS A 153 -9.99 15.32 31.73
C LYS A 153 -11.09 16.24 31.21
N ILE A 154 -12.21 15.62 30.86
CA ILE A 154 -13.47 16.27 30.52
C ILE A 154 -14.54 15.81 31.50
N GLN A 155 -15.31 16.76 32.03
CA GLN A 155 -16.49 16.49 32.84
C GLN A 155 -17.73 17.04 32.13
N LEU A 156 -18.74 16.18 31.97
CA LEU A 156 -20.04 16.50 31.37
C LEU A 156 -21.17 15.98 32.27
N PRO A 157 -22.41 16.50 32.15
CA PRO A 157 -23.54 15.86 32.80
C PRO A 157 -23.65 14.38 32.41
N SER A 158 -23.91 13.51 33.38
CA SER A 158 -24.10 12.08 33.11
C SER A 158 -25.23 11.84 32.08
N PRO A 159 -25.09 10.82 31.21
CA PRO A 159 -26.17 10.39 30.34
C PRO A 159 -27.44 10.09 31.15
N GLU A 160 -28.60 10.45 30.59
CA GLU A 160 -29.89 10.15 31.20
C GLU A 160 -30.10 8.63 31.23
N ALA A 161 -30.39 8.07 32.40
CA ALA A 161 -30.74 6.66 32.51
C ALA A 161 -32.01 6.37 31.70
N GLN A 162 -32.10 5.15 31.19
CA GLN A 162 -33.21 4.68 30.36
C GLN A 162 -33.31 5.36 28.98
N LYS A 163 -32.19 5.83 28.44
CA LYS A 163 -32.13 6.44 27.11
C LYS A 163 -30.84 6.06 26.39
N TRP A 164 -30.93 5.81 25.09
CA TRP A 164 -29.77 5.63 24.22
C TRP A 164 -29.07 6.98 24.01
N VAL A 165 -27.75 6.97 24.17
CA VAL A 165 -26.85 8.08 23.87
C VAL A 165 -25.69 7.55 23.04
N HIS A 166 -25.33 8.27 21.98
CA HIS A 166 -24.11 7.98 21.23
C HIS A 166 -22.95 8.77 21.82
N LEU A 167 -22.02 8.08 22.45
CA LEU A 167 -20.86 8.69 23.11
C LEU A 167 -19.61 8.47 22.26
N VAL A 168 -18.91 9.56 21.96
CA VAL A 168 -17.61 9.50 21.27
C VAL A 168 -16.55 10.26 22.05
N MET A 169 -15.39 9.64 22.17
CA MET A 169 -14.17 10.23 22.67
C MET A 169 -13.17 10.34 21.52
N VAL A 170 -12.49 11.48 21.40
CA VAL A 170 -11.42 11.70 20.42
C VAL A 170 -10.20 12.28 21.13
N ILE A 171 -9.09 11.54 21.05
CA ILE A 171 -7.75 11.94 21.50
C ILE A 171 -6.93 12.23 20.24
N ASP A 172 -6.65 13.51 19.99
CA ASP A 172 -5.88 13.98 18.84
C ASP A 172 -4.50 14.44 19.29
N PHE A 173 -3.50 13.57 19.06
CA PHE A 173 -2.12 13.81 19.45
C PHE A 173 -1.45 14.91 18.62
N PRO A 174 -1.60 14.97 17.27
CA PRO A 174 -1.11 16.08 16.47
C PRO A 174 -1.55 17.46 16.99
N SER A 175 -2.83 17.63 17.33
CA SER A 175 -3.35 18.91 17.85
C SER A 175 -3.26 19.07 19.37
N GLN A 176 -2.76 18.06 20.08
CA GLN A 176 -2.72 18.00 21.54
C GLN A 176 -4.09 18.33 22.17
N SER A 177 -5.15 17.69 21.67
CA SER A 177 -6.52 17.92 22.12
C SER A 177 -7.24 16.65 22.54
N PHE A 178 -8.15 16.83 23.49
CA PHE A 178 -9.07 15.80 23.95
C PHE A 178 -10.50 16.30 23.81
N SER A 179 -11.35 15.54 23.11
CA SER A 179 -12.72 15.92 22.79
C SER A 179 -13.71 14.82 23.14
N THR A 180 -14.92 15.22 23.54
CA THR A 180 -16.05 14.33 23.76
C THR A 180 -17.26 14.83 22.98
N TYR A 181 -17.96 13.91 22.32
CA TYR A 181 -19.18 14.15 21.56
C TYR A 181 -20.33 13.34 22.13
N LEU A 182 -21.53 13.93 22.08
CA LEU A 182 -22.79 13.29 22.42
C LEU A 182 -23.75 13.44 21.24
N ASP A 183 -24.36 12.34 20.82
CA ASP A 183 -25.37 12.29 19.74
C ASP A 183 -24.90 12.99 18.45
N GLY A 184 -23.64 12.72 18.08
CA GLY A 184 -23.01 13.26 16.86
C GLY A 184 -22.55 14.71 16.96
N LYS A 185 -22.62 15.36 18.14
CA LYS A 185 -22.26 16.77 18.34
C LYS A 185 -21.16 16.93 19.38
N LEU A 186 -20.24 17.88 19.14
CA LEU A 186 -19.17 18.20 20.10
C LEU A 186 -19.79 18.72 21.40
N ALA A 187 -19.52 18.03 22.51
CA ALA A 187 -20.02 18.37 23.83
C ALA A 187 -18.98 19.17 24.64
N ALA A 188 -17.71 18.74 24.58
CA ALA A 188 -16.59 19.45 25.20
C ALA A 188 -15.28 19.14 24.49
N THR A 189 -14.34 20.07 24.58
CA THR A 189 -12.93 19.89 24.19
C THR A 189 -12.05 20.53 25.26
N THR A 190 -10.90 19.92 25.53
CA THR A 190 -9.84 20.49 26.36
C THR A 190 -8.50 20.35 25.65
N GLU A 191 -7.59 21.27 25.94
CA GLU A 191 -6.17 21.09 25.60
C GLU A 191 -5.61 19.94 26.45
N ALA A 192 -4.77 19.12 25.82
CA ALA A 192 -4.13 17.96 26.41
C ALA A 192 -2.61 18.12 26.27
N THR A 193 -2.04 19.07 27.02
CA THR A 193 -0.59 19.34 26.99
C THR A 193 0.19 18.09 27.43
N ASP A 194 1.29 17.79 26.73
CA ASP A 194 2.13 16.61 26.97
C ASP A 194 1.39 15.27 26.80
N LEU A 195 0.36 15.25 25.93
CA LEU A 195 -0.38 14.03 25.59
C LEU A 195 0.59 13.04 24.95
N ASP A 196 0.76 11.86 25.56
CA ASP A 196 1.55 10.74 25.02
C ASP A 196 0.93 9.40 25.43
N LEU A 197 0.22 8.77 24.49
CA LEU A 197 -0.44 7.49 24.71
C LEU A 197 0.53 6.34 24.98
N SER A 198 1.81 6.45 24.57
CA SER A 198 2.82 5.43 24.89
C SER A 198 3.19 5.38 26.37
N THR A 199 2.80 6.40 27.14
CA THR A 199 2.96 6.41 28.61
C THR A 199 1.75 5.85 29.35
N ILE A 200 0.66 5.57 28.64
CA ILE A 200 -0.56 4.96 29.15
C ILE A 200 -0.63 3.49 28.74
N PHE A 201 -0.36 3.22 27.46
CA PHE A 201 -0.40 1.89 26.87
C PHE A 201 1.01 1.35 26.64
N SER A 202 1.18 0.07 26.97
CA SER A 202 2.38 -0.73 26.71
C SER A 202 2.24 -1.46 25.37
N THR A 203 3.34 -1.91 24.79
CA THR A 203 3.31 -2.86 23.67
C THR A 203 3.20 -4.32 24.12
N GLU A 204 3.33 -4.58 25.43
CA GLU A 204 3.50 -5.94 25.98
C GLU A 204 2.45 -6.33 27.04
N SER A 205 1.71 -5.38 27.63
CA SER A 205 0.97 -5.67 28.87
C SER A 205 -0.19 -4.69 29.16
N ASN A 206 -1.15 -4.59 28.23
CA ASN A 206 -2.35 -3.78 28.46
C ASN A 206 -3.48 -4.60 29.08
N THR A 207 -4.22 -4.01 30.00
CA THR A 207 -5.52 -4.50 30.44
C THR A 207 -6.60 -3.57 29.89
N LEU A 208 -7.46 -4.11 29.02
CA LEU A 208 -8.47 -3.34 28.29
C LEU A 208 -9.88 -3.81 28.67
N LEU A 209 -10.51 -3.16 29.65
CA LEU A 209 -11.81 -3.56 30.19
C LEU A 209 -12.95 -2.71 29.63
N LEU A 210 -14.01 -3.38 29.15
CA LEU A 210 -15.26 -2.76 28.72
C LEU A 210 -16.38 -3.15 29.71
N GLY A 211 -16.90 -2.16 30.44
CA GLY A 211 -17.93 -2.31 31.47
C GLY A 211 -17.40 -2.59 32.88
N ASN A 212 -16.11 -2.38 33.13
CA ASN A 212 -15.47 -2.57 34.42
C ASN A 212 -14.27 -1.62 34.60
N SER A 213 -13.76 -1.53 35.83
CA SER A 213 -12.62 -0.68 36.24
C SER A 213 -11.38 -1.51 36.58
N LEU A 214 -10.20 -0.93 36.38
CA LEU A 214 -8.93 -1.47 36.87
C LEU A 214 -8.82 -1.35 38.40
N SER A 215 -9.59 -0.44 39.02
CA SER A 215 -9.64 -0.31 40.48
C SER A 215 -10.59 -1.32 41.12
N LYS A 216 -10.13 -1.97 42.19
CA LYS A 216 -10.86 -3.06 42.88
C LYS A 216 -12.10 -2.61 43.66
N ASN A 217 -12.31 -1.30 43.83
CA ASN A 217 -13.35 -0.73 44.69
C ASN A 217 -14.54 -0.14 43.92
N ASP A 218 -14.51 -0.19 42.58
CA ASP A 218 -15.54 0.42 41.73
C ASP A 218 -16.67 -0.55 41.37
N SER A 219 -17.80 0.01 40.92
CA SER A 219 -18.97 -0.77 40.53
C SER A 219 -18.90 -1.15 39.05
N ASN A 220 -19.46 -2.32 38.72
CA ASN A 220 -19.60 -2.73 37.34
C ASN A 220 -20.64 -1.85 36.63
N LEU A 221 -20.44 -1.66 35.32
CA LEU A 221 -21.43 -1.01 34.48
C LEU A 221 -22.74 -1.81 34.52
N ASP A 222 -23.87 -1.10 34.69
CA ASP A 222 -25.22 -1.63 34.46
C ASP A 222 -25.83 -0.90 33.26
N ALA A 223 -25.52 -1.39 32.06
CA ALA A 223 -25.91 -0.75 30.81
C ALA A 223 -26.05 -1.76 29.66
N ARG A 224 -26.71 -1.30 28.60
CA ARG A 224 -26.71 -1.97 27.30
C ARG A 224 -25.82 -1.21 26.33
N LEU A 225 -25.04 -1.93 25.53
CA LEU A 225 -24.08 -1.38 24.57
C LEU A 225 -24.38 -1.89 23.15
N HIS A 226 -24.17 -1.02 22.17
CA HIS A 226 -24.25 -1.36 20.76
C HIS A 226 -23.14 -0.66 19.97
N ASP A 227 -22.56 -1.38 19.00
CA ASP A 227 -21.62 -0.82 18.02
C ASP A 227 -20.43 -0.06 18.65
N PHE A 228 -19.67 -0.76 19.49
CA PHE A 228 -18.43 -0.25 20.09
C PHE A 228 -17.29 -0.29 19.07
N ARG A 229 -16.63 0.84 18.81
CA ARG A 229 -15.55 0.91 17.82
C ARG A 229 -14.35 1.69 18.33
N LEU A 230 -13.18 1.26 17.88
CA LEU A 230 -11.87 1.84 18.17
C LEU A 230 -11.20 2.26 16.86
N TYR A 231 -10.72 3.50 16.78
CA TYR A 231 -10.00 4.03 15.62
C TYR A 231 -8.62 4.54 16.03
N ARG A 232 -7.61 4.31 15.18
CA ARG A 232 -6.24 4.82 15.35
C ARG A 232 -6.02 6.21 14.76
N ILE A 233 -7.10 6.86 14.36
CA ILE A 233 -7.13 8.23 13.84
C ILE A 233 -8.01 9.10 14.74
N PRO A 234 -7.72 10.40 14.85
CA PRO A 234 -8.67 11.32 15.45
C PRO A 234 -9.85 11.52 14.48
N LEU A 235 -11.05 11.17 14.91
CA LEU A 235 -12.25 11.37 14.10
C LEU A 235 -12.61 12.85 14.04
N SER A 236 -12.86 13.34 12.82
CA SER A 236 -13.39 14.69 12.60
C SER A 236 -14.84 14.81 13.07
N LYS A 237 -15.30 16.05 13.31
CA LYS A 237 -16.71 16.33 13.65
C LYS A 237 -17.68 15.72 12.64
N THR A 238 -17.34 15.79 11.35
CA THR A 238 -18.14 15.24 10.24
C THR A 238 -18.22 13.72 10.30
N GLN A 239 -17.10 13.04 10.55
CA GLN A 239 -17.08 11.57 10.70
C GLN A 239 -17.91 11.13 11.91
N VAL A 240 -17.79 11.83 13.05
CA VAL A 240 -18.59 11.55 14.25
C VAL A 240 -20.09 11.73 13.97
N ALA A 241 -20.48 12.82 13.30
CA ALA A 241 -21.87 13.05 12.91
C ALA A 241 -22.38 11.98 11.94
N ARG A 242 -21.53 11.52 11.01
CA ARG A 242 -21.89 10.50 10.02
C ARG A 242 -22.09 9.11 10.65
N ILE A 243 -21.20 8.70 11.56
CA ILE A 243 -21.35 7.44 12.33
C ILE A 243 -22.69 7.45 13.08
N TYR A 244 -23.02 8.57 13.75
CA TYR A 244 -24.30 8.73 14.45
C TYR A 244 -25.51 8.59 13.51
N GLN A 245 -25.46 9.24 12.35
CA GLN A 245 -26.56 9.19 11.37
C GLN A 245 -26.74 7.80 10.76
N ASN A 246 -25.64 7.15 10.38
CA ASN A 246 -25.63 5.83 9.75
C ASN A 246 -26.15 4.72 10.67
N SER A 247 -25.97 4.87 11.98
CA SER A 247 -26.39 3.88 12.97
C SER A 247 -27.83 4.06 13.48
N SER A 248 -28.48 5.22 13.27
CA SER A 248 -29.87 5.45 13.70
C SER A 248 -30.90 4.92 12.69
N LYS A 249 -32.02 4.34 13.14
CA LYS A 249 -33.13 3.88 12.26
C LYS A 249 -33.80 5.00 11.44
N THR A 250 -33.46 6.25 11.70
CA THR A 250 -33.98 7.45 11.03
C THR A 250 -33.14 7.96 9.87
N GLY A 251 -31.92 7.43 9.67
CA GLY A 251 -31.02 7.83 8.61
C GLY A 251 -31.39 7.19 7.27
N LYS A 252 -31.72 7.99 6.25
CA LYS A 252 -31.48 7.56 4.87
C LYS A 252 -29.97 7.41 4.74
N SER A 253 -29.45 6.25 4.33
CA SER A 253 -28.03 6.10 3.99
C SER A 253 -27.68 7.11 2.88
N VAL A 254 -27.12 8.26 3.25
CA VAL A 254 -26.79 9.32 2.29
C VAL A 254 -25.39 9.02 1.78
N VAL A 255 -25.29 8.52 0.56
CA VAL A 255 -24.00 8.33 -0.16
C VAL A 255 -23.53 9.66 -0.81
N ASN A 256 -24.16 10.79 -0.50
CA ASN A 256 -23.86 12.05 -1.18
C ASN A 256 -22.85 12.93 -0.43
N GLU A 257 -21.84 13.33 -1.21
CA GLU A 257 -20.77 14.32 -1.02
C GLU A 257 -19.50 13.86 -0.28
N ARG A 258 -18.45 13.69 -1.11
CA ARG A 258 -17.04 13.34 -0.81
C ARG A 258 -16.19 14.58 -0.49
N ALA A 259 -16.76 15.63 0.10
CA ALA A 259 -16.01 16.83 0.52
C ALA A 259 -16.65 17.42 1.80
N GLU A 260 -15.96 17.89 2.83
CA GLU A 260 -14.53 17.93 3.18
C GLU A 260 -14.36 17.33 4.60
N PRO A 261 -13.27 16.62 4.92
CA PRO A 261 -12.77 16.61 6.29
C PRO A 261 -12.20 18.00 6.60
N GLU A 262 -12.58 18.62 7.73
CA GLU A 262 -11.81 19.73 8.32
C GLU A 262 -10.34 19.26 8.40
N ASP A 263 -9.49 19.73 7.48
CA ASP A 263 -8.09 19.33 7.43
C ASP A 263 -7.26 20.29 8.28
N ASN A 264 -6.33 19.72 9.04
CA ASN A 264 -5.32 20.48 9.78
C ASN A 264 -4.18 20.96 8.87
N LEU A 265 -4.25 20.74 7.56
CA LEU A 265 -3.26 21.28 6.63
C LEU A 265 -3.49 22.78 6.39
N PRO A 266 -2.42 23.60 6.33
CA PRO A 266 -2.54 25.01 5.98
C PRO A 266 -3.25 25.22 4.64
N VAL A 267 -3.96 26.34 4.48
CA VAL A 267 -4.52 26.75 3.19
C VAL A 267 -3.67 27.87 2.61
N PHE A 268 -3.29 27.74 1.35
CA PHE A 268 -2.52 28.74 0.62
C PHE A 268 -3.40 29.38 -0.48
N GLU A 269 -3.22 30.67 -0.72
CA GLU A 269 -3.92 31.38 -1.79
C GLU A 269 -3.43 30.92 -3.18
N ASP A 270 -4.36 30.47 -4.03
CA ASP A 270 -4.07 29.93 -5.38
C ASP A 270 -3.35 30.91 -6.31
N THR A 271 -3.41 32.21 -6.01
CA THR A 271 -2.85 33.28 -6.85
C THR A 271 -1.53 33.84 -6.30
N ILE A 272 -0.98 33.29 -5.22
CA ILE A 272 0.30 33.75 -4.66
C ILE A 272 1.41 32.82 -5.14
N PRO A 273 2.34 33.32 -5.98
CA PRO A 273 3.42 32.48 -6.49
C PRO A 273 4.32 31.98 -5.36
N GLN A 274 4.64 30.69 -5.39
CA GLN A 274 5.46 30.03 -4.39
C GLN A 274 6.79 29.57 -4.97
N LEU A 275 7.81 29.41 -4.12
CA LEU A 275 9.13 28.87 -4.46
C LEU A 275 9.76 29.56 -5.69
N TYR A 276 10.02 28.87 -6.81
CA TYR A 276 10.62 29.48 -8.00
C TYR A 276 9.58 30.21 -8.87
N ASN A 277 8.28 29.91 -8.74
CA ASN A 277 7.23 30.53 -9.54
C ASN A 277 7.09 32.02 -9.26
N GLN A 278 7.53 32.52 -8.10
CA GLN A 278 7.58 33.96 -7.80
C GLN A 278 8.50 34.77 -8.74
N TYR A 279 9.47 34.11 -9.36
CA TYR A 279 10.39 34.74 -10.31
C TYR A 279 9.98 34.52 -11.76
N LEU A 280 8.91 33.77 -12.02
CA LEU A 280 8.47 33.37 -13.36
C LEU A 280 7.86 34.56 -14.12
N THR A 281 8.24 34.72 -15.39
CA THR A 281 7.76 35.79 -16.28
C THR A 281 6.99 35.27 -17.49
N ALA A 282 7.27 34.05 -17.93
CA ALA A 282 6.60 33.42 -19.04
C ALA A 282 6.73 31.90 -18.95
N VAL A 283 5.73 31.22 -19.49
CA VAL A 283 5.69 29.75 -19.65
C VAL A 283 5.46 29.44 -21.12
N SER A 284 6.25 28.53 -21.67
CA SER A 284 6.16 28.18 -23.09
C SER A 284 4.94 27.31 -23.36
N ASP A 285 4.29 27.55 -24.49
CA ASP A 285 3.34 26.62 -25.08
C ASP A 285 4.06 25.38 -25.63
N VAL A 286 3.32 24.27 -25.79
CA VAL A 286 3.83 23.02 -26.33
C VAL A 286 2.99 22.53 -27.50
N THR A 287 3.59 21.72 -28.37
CA THR A 287 2.87 20.99 -29.41
C THR A 287 3.10 19.50 -29.19
N VAL A 288 2.02 18.74 -29.07
CA VAL A 288 2.06 17.29 -28.88
C VAL A 288 1.32 16.59 -30.02
N LYS A 289 1.74 15.37 -30.32
CA LYS A 289 1.11 14.54 -31.35
C LYS A 289 0.53 13.31 -30.68
N THR A 290 -0.62 12.88 -31.17
CA THR A 290 -1.24 11.59 -30.83
C THR A 290 -1.90 11.00 -32.07
N VAL A 291 -2.44 9.80 -31.97
CA VAL A 291 -3.18 9.12 -33.03
C VAL A 291 -4.65 8.97 -32.66
N VAL A 292 -5.50 8.72 -33.66
CA VAL A 292 -6.93 8.49 -33.46
C VAL A 292 -7.17 7.44 -32.37
N GLY A 293 -8.03 7.77 -31.41
CA GLY A 293 -8.42 6.92 -30.29
C GLY A 293 -7.50 6.98 -29.07
N GLN A 294 -6.29 7.55 -29.16
CA GLN A 294 -5.34 7.61 -28.02
C GLN A 294 -5.18 9.04 -27.49
N LEU A 295 -5.34 9.21 -26.18
CA LEU A 295 -5.10 10.50 -25.54
C LEU A 295 -3.60 10.88 -25.61
N PRO A 296 -3.27 12.18 -25.77
CA PRO A 296 -1.88 12.61 -25.84
C PRO A 296 -1.14 12.46 -24.49
N ARG A 297 0.17 12.17 -24.54
CA ARG A 297 1.05 12.35 -23.38
C ARG A 297 1.52 13.81 -23.33
N LEU A 298 0.94 14.58 -22.40
CA LEU A 298 1.32 15.98 -22.18
C LEU A 298 2.58 16.08 -21.31
N PRO A 299 3.58 16.91 -21.64
CA PRO A 299 4.76 17.07 -20.81
C PRO A 299 4.38 17.76 -19.48
N ARG A 300 4.66 17.12 -18.33
CA ARG A 300 4.37 17.72 -17.00
C ARG A 300 5.28 18.88 -16.66
N PHE A 301 6.44 18.96 -17.32
CA PHE A 301 7.37 20.07 -17.19
C PHE A 301 7.58 20.73 -18.56
N VAL A 302 7.47 22.06 -18.60
CA VAL A 302 7.69 22.87 -19.81
C VAL A 302 8.69 23.99 -19.54
N LYS A 303 9.21 24.60 -20.60
CA LYS A 303 10.20 25.68 -20.45
C LYS A 303 9.58 26.97 -19.91
N GLY A 304 10.10 27.46 -18.79
CA GLY A 304 9.82 28.78 -18.21
C GLY A 304 10.91 29.82 -18.47
N SER A 305 10.57 31.08 -18.30
CA SER A 305 11.51 32.23 -18.25
C SER A 305 11.41 32.92 -16.90
N TYR A 306 12.53 33.30 -16.30
CA TYR A 306 12.59 33.84 -14.94
C TYR A 306 13.33 35.19 -14.88
N LYS A 307 12.96 36.06 -13.94
CA LYS A 307 13.60 37.37 -13.73
C LYS A 307 15.00 37.27 -13.12
N LEU A 308 15.31 36.15 -12.46
CA LEU A 308 16.59 35.88 -11.83
C LEU A 308 17.20 34.60 -12.41
N PRO A 309 18.54 34.45 -12.39
CA PRO A 309 19.17 33.16 -12.64
C PRO A 309 18.69 32.16 -11.59
N VAL A 310 17.77 31.28 -11.98
CA VAL A 310 17.31 30.15 -11.19
C VAL A 310 17.94 28.88 -11.75
N GLY A 311 18.27 27.92 -10.89
CA GLY A 311 18.96 26.67 -11.26
C GLY A 311 18.13 25.70 -12.14
N THR A 312 16.98 26.14 -12.65
CA THR A 312 16.09 25.37 -13.53
C THR A 312 15.42 26.28 -14.56
N ILE A 313 15.15 25.74 -15.74
CA ILE A 313 14.28 26.37 -16.75
C ILE A 313 12.97 25.61 -16.91
N GLN A 314 12.71 24.61 -16.09
CA GLN A 314 11.53 23.75 -16.15
C GLN A 314 10.49 24.21 -15.14
N VAL A 315 9.24 24.37 -15.61
CA VAL A 315 8.06 24.73 -14.83
C VAL A 315 7.08 23.57 -14.88
N ARG A 316 6.56 23.16 -13.72
CA ARG A 316 5.50 22.16 -13.68
C ARG A 316 4.17 22.75 -14.15
N VAL A 317 3.49 22.04 -15.04
CA VAL A 317 2.17 22.41 -15.57
C VAL A 317 1.15 21.35 -15.19
N LEU A 318 0.06 21.81 -14.58
CA LEU A 318 -1.11 20.99 -14.27
C LEU A 318 -2.05 21.03 -15.48
N TRP A 319 -2.05 19.95 -16.25
CA TRP A 319 -2.93 19.79 -17.40
C TRP A 319 -4.27 19.18 -16.98
N PRO A 320 -5.38 19.53 -17.64
CA PRO A 320 -6.63 18.79 -17.50
C PRO A 320 -6.44 17.31 -17.82
N ALA A 321 -7.00 16.45 -16.97
CA ALA A 321 -7.00 15.01 -17.16
C ALA A 321 -8.41 14.55 -17.58
N PRO A 322 -8.69 14.37 -18.89
CA PRO A 322 -10.01 13.91 -19.33
C PRO A 322 -10.29 12.48 -18.88
N GLU A 323 -11.57 12.19 -18.60
CA GLU A 323 -12.06 10.87 -18.21
C GLU A 323 -12.47 10.00 -19.40
N ASP A 324 -12.51 10.58 -20.60
CA ASP A 324 -12.79 9.90 -21.85
C ASP A 324 -11.75 10.23 -22.95
N ASN A 325 -11.76 9.47 -24.05
CA ASN A 325 -10.95 9.72 -25.25
C ASN A 325 -11.76 10.31 -26.43
N SER A 326 -12.92 10.94 -26.17
CA SER A 326 -13.79 11.50 -27.21
C SER A 326 -13.10 12.57 -28.05
N SER A 327 -12.18 13.34 -27.43
CA SER A 327 -11.43 14.42 -28.06
C SER A 327 -10.45 13.98 -29.17
N VAL A 328 -10.19 12.67 -29.28
CA VAL A 328 -9.20 12.11 -30.22
C VAL A 328 -9.81 11.07 -31.16
N LEU A 329 -11.15 10.96 -31.28
CA LEU A 329 -11.81 9.98 -32.15
C LEU A 329 -11.71 10.30 -33.65
N THR A 330 -11.29 11.52 -34.01
CA THR A 330 -11.11 11.94 -35.40
C THR A 330 -9.79 12.69 -35.58
N PRO A 331 -9.09 12.54 -36.72
CA PRO A 331 -7.92 13.34 -37.03
C PRO A 331 -8.23 14.84 -36.98
N GLY A 332 -7.28 15.64 -36.52
CA GLY A 332 -7.51 17.08 -36.35
C GLY A 332 -6.51 17.75 -35.43
N THR A 333 -6.86 18.95 -34.99
CA THR A 333 -6.06 19.71 -34.03
C THR A 333 -6.98 20.42 -33.05
N TYR A 334 -6.64 20.36 -31.77
CA TYR A 334 -7.32 21.08 -30.70
C TYR A 334 -6.31 21.62 -29.69
N THR A 335 -6.74 22.51 -28.82
CA THR A 335 -5.90 23.14 -27.80
C THR A 335 -6.38 22.77 -26.41
N ILE A 336 -5.45 22.40 -25.54
CA ILE A 336 -5.67 22.21 -24.10
C ILE A 336 -4.99 23.36 -23.36
N THR A 337 -5.63 23.91 -22.34
CA THR A 337 -5.05 24.93 -21.46
C THR A 337 -4.70 24.32 -20.12
N GLY A 338 -3.44 24.44 -19.71
CA GLY A 338 -2.96 24.05 -18.39
C GLY A 338 -2.92 25.23 -17.42
N ARG A 339 -2.56 24.96 -16.17
CA ARG A 339 -2.30 25.98 -15.13
C ARG A 339 -0.95 25.72 -14.45
N VAL A 340 -0.40 26.76 -13.82
CA VAL A 340 0.83 26.67 -13.00
C VAL A 340 0.47 27.12 -11.59
N SER A 341 0.72 26.24 -10.60
CA SER A 341 0.33 26.48 -9.19
C SER A 341 0.88 27.80 -8.66
N GLY A 342 0.04 28.54 -7.94
CA GLY A 342 0.34 29.86 -7.39
C GLY A 342 0.37 31.00 -8.41
N THR A 343 -0.05 30.80 -9.67
CA THR A 343 0.08 31.84 -10.72
C THR A 343 -1.11 31.91 -11.67
N ASP A 344 -1.24 33.04 -12.37
CA ASP A 344 -2.21 33.24 -13.44
C ASP A 344 -1.75 32.72 -14.82
N PHE A 345 -0.60 32.04 -14.91
CA PHE A 345 -0.08 31.53 -16.19
C PHE A 345 -0.94 30.39 -16.73
N LYS A 346 -1.31 30.50 -18.02
CA LYS A 346 -2.18 29.56 -18.74
C LYS A 346 -1.47 29.00 -19.98
N PRO A 347 -0.40 28.19 -19.82
CA PRO A 347 0.27 27.59 -20.96
C PRO A 347 -0.70 26.71 -21.75
N THR A 348 -0.51 26.65 -23.06
CA THR A 348 -1.36 25.87 -23.96
C THR A 348 -0.59 24.73 -24.62
N ALA A 349 -1.30 23.62 -24.84
CA ALA A 349 -0.82 22.48 -25.61
C ALA A 349 -1.64 22.36 -26.89
N LYS A 350 -1.01 22.57 -28.04
CA LYS A 350 -1.59 22.26 -29.35
C LYS A 350 -1.47 20.76 -29.60
N VAL A 351 -2.58 20.04 -29.55
CA VAL A 351 -2.64 18.60 -29.80
C VAL A 351 -2.95 18.35 -31.27
N ILE A 352 -2.11 17.57 -31.94
CA ILE A 352 -2.30 17.14 -33.33
C ILE A 352 -2.67 15.65 -33.32
N VAL A 353 -3.90 15.33 -33.70
CA VAL A 353 -4.40 13.94 -33.84
C VAL A 353 -4.18 13.49 -35.27
N LYS A 354 -3.33 12.49 -35.45
CA LYS A 354 -3.03 11.87 -36.74
C LYS A 354 -3.89 10.63 -36.98
N GLU A 355 -4.00 10.22 -38.25
CA GLU A 355 -4.49 8.87 -38.57
C GLU A 355 -3.63 7.81 -37.86
N ASN A 356 -4.27 6.70 -37.52
CA ASN A 356 -3.63 5.62 -36.78
C ASN A 356 -2.78 4.77 -37.74
N ASP A 357 -1.47 4.98 -37.72
CA ASP A 357 -0.50 4.03 -38.26
C ASP A 357 -0.14 3.05 -37.14
N ALA A 358 -0.22 1.74 -37.41
CA ALA A 358 -0.04 0.68 -36.43
C ALA A 358 1.04 1.01 -35.36
N ASN A 359 0.65 1.04 -34.09
CA ASN A 359 1.55 1.39 -32.99
C ASN A 359 2.61 0.30 -32.82
N ALA A 360 3.85 0.64 -33.16
CA ALA A 360 4.99 -0.20 -32.83
C ALA A 360 5.18 -0.20 -31.30
N THR A 361 5.29 -1.39 -30.71
CA THR A 361 5.70 -1.59 -29.33
C THR A 361 7.11 -2.19 -29.29
N PRO A 362 7.89 -1.94 -28.24
CA PRO A 362 9.28 -2.38 -28.17
C PRO A 362 9.39 -3.88 -27.89
N ASP A 363 10.44 -4.51 -28.43
CA ASP A 363 10.85 -5.85 -28.05
C ASP A 363 11.60 -5.85 -26.73
N ARG A 364 11.61 -6.99 -26.03
CA ARG A 364 12.43 -7.16 -24.84
C ARG A 364 13.90 -7.30 -25.25
N THR A 365 14.76 -6.44 -24.69
CA THR A 365 16.19 -6.42 -25.02
C THR A 365 17.10 -6.76 -23.84
N LEU A 366 16.59 -6.76 -22.61
CA LEU A 366 17.36 -7.08 -21.40
C LEU A 366 16.81 -8.26 -20.60
N GLU A 367 17.72 -8.89 -19.86
CA GLU A 367 17.46 -9.93 -18.86
C GLU A 367 18.13 -9.57 -17.53
N PRO A 368 17.53 -9.98 -16.40
CA PRO A 368 18.18 -9.86 -15.09
C PRO A 368 19.30 -10.89 -14.91
N PHE A 369 20.18 -10.61 -13.96
CA PHE A 369 21.04 -11.64 -13.35
C PHE A 369 20.28 -12.34 -12.22
N GLN A 370 20.63 -13.59 -11.99
CA GLN A 370 20.13 -14.37 -10.85
C GLN A 370 20.72 -13.83 -9.53
N LEU A 371 20.05 -14.08 -8.41
CA LEU A 371 20.46 -13.53 -7.11
C LEU A 371 21.83 -14.06 -6.64
N ASN A 372 22.18 -15.30 -7.03
CA ASN A 372 23.49 -15.90 -6.76
C ASN A 372 24.62 -15.36 -7.65
N GLU A 373 24.30 -14.65 -8.73
CA GLU A 373 25.30 -14.05 -9.62
C GLU A 373 25.75 -12.66 -9.13
N VAL A 374 25.05 -12.06 -8.17
CA VAL A 374 25.37 -10.73 -7.62
C VAL A 374 25.49 -10.81 -6.09
N SER A 375 26.69 -10.69 -5.55
CA SER A 375 26.89 -10.52 -4.10
C SER A 375 26.78 -9.05 -3.72
N LEU A 376 26.21 -8.80 -2.54
CA LEU A 376 26.34 -7.50 -1.86
C LEU A 376 27.62 -7.53 -1.03
N ASP A 377 28.41 -6.47 -1.14
CA ASP A 377 29.69 -6.36 -0.45
C ASP A 377 29.65 -5.25 0.60
N ALA A 378 30.58 -5.27 1.56
CA ALA A 378 30.81 -4.13 2.43
C ALA A 378 31.21 -2.89 1.59
N ASN A 379 30.84 -1.71 2.07
CA ASN A 379 31.16 -0.46 1.40
C ASN A 379 32.68 -0.17 1.41
N ALA A 380 33.09 0.84 0.63
CA ALA A 380 34.50 1.23 0.53
C ALA A 380 35.13 1.75 1.85
N LEU A 381 34.34 1.95 2.91
CA LEU A 381 34.79 2.29 4.26
C LEU A 381 34.90 1.06 5.18
N GLY A 382 34.56 -0.14 4.70
CA GLY A 382 34.60 -1.39 5.46
C GLY A 382 33.37 -1.62 6.33
N HIS A 383 32.27 -0.91 6.11
CA HIS A 383 31.00 -1.12 6.82
C HIS A 383 29.95 -1.75 5.91
N ASP A 384 29.02 -2.49 6.49
CA ASP A 384 27.87 -2.99 5.75
C ASP A 384 27.05 -1.83 5.19
N SER A 385 26.51 -2.02 3.98
CA SER A 385 25.56 -1.07 3.41
C SER A 385 24.17 -1.30 4.00
N LYS A 386 23.28 -0.30 3.89
CA LYS A 386 21.89 -0.47 4.31
C LYS A 386 21.17 -1.64 3.64
N PHE A 387 21.66 -2.05 2.47
CA PHE A 387 21.18 -3.22 1.75
C PHE A 387 21.51 -4.51 2.51
N ILE A 388 22.75 -4.65 2.98
CA ILE A 388 23.19 -5.80 3.79
C ILE A 388 22.49 -5.79 5.15
N GLU A 389 22.46 -4.64 5.84
CA GLU A 389 21.81 -4.53 7.14
C GLU A 389 20.35 -4.99 7.09
N ASN A 390 19.58 -4.47 6.12
CA ASN A 390 18.17 -4.83 5.99
C ASN A 390 18.00 -6.27 5.49
N ARG A 391 18.82 -6.74 4.54
CA ARG A 391 18.80 -8.15 4.11
C ARG A 391 19.01 -9.09 5.29
N ASP A 392 20.03 -8.85 6.10
CA ASP A 392 20.46 -9.77 7.16
C ASP A 392 19.45 -9.83 8.31
N LYS A 393 18.80 -8.70 8.66
CA LYS A 393 17.65 -8.72 9.60
C LYS A 393 16.58 -9.70 9.15
N PHE A 394 16.23 -9.69 7.86
CA PHE A 394 15.20 -10.57 7.33
C PHE A 394 15.70 -12.00 7.13
N ILE A 395 16.86 -12.22 6.53
CA ILE A 395 17.41 -13.56 6.28
C ILE A 395 17.63 -14.32 7.59
N ASN A 396 18.20 -13.67 8.60
CA ASN A 396 18.50 -14.34 9.87
C ASN A 396 17.23 -14.71 10.61
N THR A 397 16.24 -13.81 10.71
CA THR A 397 14.96 -14.15 11.34
C THR A 397 14.18 -15.19 10.53
N LEU A 398 14.18 -15.09 9.20
CA LEU A 398 13.51 -16.05 8.31
C LEU A 398 14.09 -17.47 8.48
N ALA A 399 15.40 -17.60 8.68
CA ALA A 399 16.05 -18.89 8.92
C ALA A 399 15.53 -19.59 10.19
N GLU A 400 15.14 -18.83 11.21
CA GLU A 400 14.66 -19.35 12.51
C GLU A 400 13.14 -19.62 12.54
N THR A 401 12.38 -19.21 11.52
CA THR A 401 10.93 -19.45 11.44
C THR A 401 10.57 -20.95 11.39
N ASN A 402 9.45 -21.32 11.99
CA ASN A 402 8.89 -22.68 11.87
C ASN A 402 8.03 -22.79 10.58
N PRO A 403 8.42 -23.60 9.56
CA PRO A 403 7.62 -23.77 8.35
C PRO A 403 6.22 -24.35 8.63
N ASP A 404 6.04 -25.08 9.73
CA ASP A 404 4.72 -25.62 10.08
C ASP A 404 3.70 -24.54 10.43
N SER A 405 4.12 -23.39 10.93
CA SER A 405 3.23 -22.24 11.14
C SER A 405 2.66 -21.72 9.81
N PHE A 406 3.46 -21.74 8.75
CA PHE A 406 3.03 -21.35 7.39
C PHE A 406 2.20 -22.45 6.70
N LEU A 407 2.26 -23.70 7.15
CA LEU A 407 1.45 -24.81 6.62
C LEU A 407 0.19 -25.07 7.45
N TYR A 408 0.07 -24.45 8.63
CA TYR A 408 -0.98 -24.71 9.60
C TYR A 408 -2.38 -24.63 8.96
N MET A 409 -2.66 -23.53 8.27
CA MET A 409 -3.99 -23.27 7.70
C MET A 409 -4.33 -24.19 6.51
N PHE A 410 -3.32 -24.69 5.79
CA PHE A 410 -3.52 -25.70 4.75
C PHE A 410 -3.89 -27.05 5.36
N ARG A 411 -3.18 -27.49 6.40
CA ARG A 411 -3.54 -28.72 7.12
C ARG A 411 -4.92 -28.60 7.76
N ASN A 412 -5.23 -27.46 8.35
CA ASN A 412 -6.55 -27.17 8.92
C ASN A 412 -7.66 -27.31 7.88
N ALA A 413 -7.52 -26.67 6.71
CA ALA A 413 -8.51 -26.77 5.64
C ALA A 413 -8.72 -28.22 5.19
N PHE A 414 -7.65 -29.01 5.08
CA PHE A 414 -7.72 -30.41 4.68
C PHE A 414 -8.02 -31.38 5.84
N GLY A 415 -8.42 -30.86 7.02
CA GLY A 415 -8.75 -31.68 8.20
C GLY A 415 -7.59 -32.54 8.71
N GLN A 416 -6.34 -32.16 8.40
CA GLN A 416 -5.14 -32.88 8.80
C GLN A 416 -4.67 -32.45 10.19
N LYS A 417 -4.07 -33.39 10.92
CA LYS A 417 -3.49 -33.12 12.24
C LYS A 417 -2.27 -32.21 12.09
N GLN A 418 -2.15 -31.24 13.00
CA GLN A 418 -0.97 -30.39 13.09
C GLN A 418 0.22 -31.17 13.70
N PRO A 419 1.46 -30.96 13.21
CA PRO A 419 2.67 -31.42 13.88
C PRO A 419 2.79 -30.85 15.31
N GLU A 420 3.55 -31.53 16.17
CA GLU A 420 3.82 -31.07 17.53
C GLU A 420 4.62 -29.75 17.48
N GLY A 421 4.17 -28.73 18.23
CA GLY A 421 4.79 -27.40 18.27
C GLY A 421 4.45 -26.47 17.10
N ALA A 422 3.54 -26.87 16.20
CA ALA A 422 3.03 -26.00 15.16
C ALA A 422 2.00 -25.01 15.72
N GLU A 423 2.30 -23.71 15.64
CA GLU A 423 1.40 -22.62 16.05
C GLU A 423 0.87 -21.86 14.84
N PRO A 424 -0.41 -21.46 14.82
CA PRO A 424 -0.97 -20.67 13.72
C PRO A 424 -0.38 -19.26 13.67
N LEU A 425 -0.28 -18.70 12.46
CA LEU A 425 0.09 -17.29 12.28
C LEU A 425 -1.02 -16.35 12.75
N GLY A 426 -0.63 -15.17 13.23
CA GLY A 426 -1.51 -14.10 13.68
C GLY A 426 -1.97 -13.14 12.57
N VAL A 427 -2.68 -12.09 12.97
CA VAL A 427 -3.16 -11.00 12.10
C VAL A 427 -4.09 -11.53 11.00
N TRP A 428 -3.78 -11.35 9.71
CA TRP A 428 -4.69 -11.69 8.61
C TRP A 428 -4.56 -13.16 8.15
N ASP A 429 -3.63 -13.91 8.74
CA ASP A 429 -3.46 -15.36 8.52
C ASP A 429 -4.05 -16.23 9.65
N THR A 430 -4.80 -15.61 10.56
CA THR A 430 -5.50 -16.31 11.65
C THR A 430 -6.56 -17.28 11.14
N GLN A 431 -6.93 -18.23 12.01
CA GLN A 431 -7.87 -19.31 11.72
C GLN A 431 -9.20 -18.85 11.10
N GLU A 432 -9.83 -17.79 11.60
CA GLU A 432 -11.14 -17.33 11.09
C GLU A 432 -11.04 -16.31 9.94
N THR A 433 -9.83 -15.84 9.62
CA THR A 433 -9.65 -14.78 8.62
C THR A 433 -9.71 -15.33 7.19
N LYS A 434 -10.45 -14.62 6.34
CA LYS A 434 -10.73 -15.01 4.95
C LYS A 434 -9.54 -14.84 3.98
N LEU A 435 -8.49 -14.16 4.41
CA LEU A 435 -7.25 -13.97 3.66
C LEU A 435 -6.17 -15.04 3.97
N ARG A 436 -6.42 -15.95 4.94
CA ARG A 436 -5.44 -16.94 5.38
C ARG A 436 -4.83 -17.76 4.23
N GLY A 437 -3.55 -18.09 4.35
CA GLY A 437 -2.71 -18.72 3.33
C GLY A 437 -1.89 -17.73 2.49
N HIS A 438 -2.15 -16.43 2.60
CA HIS A 438 -1.40 -15.44 1.83
C HIS A 438 0.06 -15.31 2.31
N ALA A 439 0.32 -15.38 3.63
CA ALA A 439 1.68 -15.39 4.15
C ALA A 439 2.49 -16.56 3.62
N THR A 440 1.88 -17.74 3.49
CA THR A 440 2.54 -18.95 2.98
C THR A 440 3.09 -18.75 1.57
N GLY A 441 2.35 -18.07 0.70
CA GLY A 441 2.81 -17.77 -0.65
C GLY A 441 3.98 -16.78 -0.68
N HIS A 442 3.91 -15.72 0.13
CA HIS A 442 5.03 -14.79 0.31
C HIS A 442 6.25 -15.50 0.92
N TYR A 443 6.04 -16.41 1.86
CA TYR A 443 7.08 -17.21 2.50
C TYR A 443 7.80 -18.11 1.51
N LEU A 444 7.07 -18.83 0.63
CA LEU A 444 7.64 -19.63 -0.46
C LEU A 444 8.55 -18.81 -1.37
N THR A 445 8.08 -17.63 -1.78
CA THR A 445 8.85 -16.68 -2.60
C THR A 445 10.12 -16.24 -1.87
N ALA A 446 9.99 -15.88 -0.59
CA ALA A 446 11.09 -15.39 0.21
C ALA A 446 12.16 -16.45 0.47
N ILE A 447 11.79 -17.69 0.80
CA ILE A 447 12.76 -18.78 1.01
C ILE A 447 13.42 -19.20 -0.31
N ALA A 448 12.74 -19.10 -1.45
CA ALA A 448 13.35 -19.31 -2.78
C ALA A 448 14.39 -18.22 -3.09
N GLN A 449 14.08 -16.96 -2.80
CA GLN A 449 15.02 -15.84 -2.96
C GLN A 449 16.19 -15.94 -1.97
N ALA A 450 15.92 -16.32 -0.72
CA ALA A 450 16.94 -16.55 0.29
C ALA A 450 17.87 -17.69 -0.14
N TYR A 451 17.34 -18.85 -0.55
CA TYR A 451 18.10 -19.96 -1.12
C TYR A 451 19.04 -19.50 -2.24
N SER A 452 18.52 -18.72 -3.20
CA SER A 452 19.33 -18.20 -4.31
C SER A 452 20.37 -17.17 -3.86
N SER A 453 20.05 -16.31 -2.90
CA SER A 453 20.94 -15.20 -2.51
C SER A 453 22.02 -15.56 -1.48
N THR A 454 21.86 -16.65 -0.70
CA THR A 454 22.75 -17.01 0.42
C THR A 454 23.86 -17.98 0.05
N THR A 455 24.20 -18.14 -1.23
CA THR A 455 25.27 -19.07 -1.66
C THR A 455 26.65 -18.77 -1.04
N TYR A 456 26.85 -17.57 -0.49
CA TYR A 456 28.02 -17.18 0.28
C TYR A 456 28.10 -17.83 1.67
N ASP A 457 26.97 -18.31 2.20
CA ASP A 457 26.84 -18.99 3.50
C ASP A 457 26.18 -20.35 3.31
N LYS A 458 26.99 -21.42 3.41
CA LYS A 458 26.54 -22.79 3.17
C LYS A 458 25.49 -23.27 4.17
N GLU A 459 25.53 -22.81 5.42
CA GLU A 459 24.57 -23.23 6.44
C GLU A 459 23.22 -22.59 6.18
N LEU A 460 23.19 -21.28 5.93
CA LEU A 460 21.96 -20.58 5.56
C LEU A 460 21.36 -21.14 4.26
N HIS A 461 22.20 -21.37 3.24
CA HIS A 461 21.76 -21.95 1.97
C HIS A 461 21.07 -23.31 2.18
N GLN A 462 21.67 -24.21 2.98
CA GLN A 462 21.08 -25.52 3.29
C GLN A 462 19.77 -25.37 4.08
N LYS A 463 19.71 -24.48 5.08
CA LYS A 463 18.48 -24.23 5.86
C LYS A 463 17.31 -23.83 4.95
N PHE A 464 17.54 -22.96 3.96
CA PHE A 464 16.50 -22.53 3.04
C PHE A 464 16.13 -23.62 2.02
N GLU A 465 17.09 -24.43 1.57
CA GLU A 465 16.81 -25.61 0.75
C GLU A 465 15.87 -26.59 1.49
N ASP A 466 16.19 -26.91 2.74
CA ASP A 466 15.42 -27.85 3.56
C ASP A 466 13.99 -27.33 3.81
N LYS A 467 13.84 -26.05 4.17
CA LYS A 467 12.52 -25.41 4.35
C LYS A 467 11.72 -25.43 3.05
N MET A 468 12.33 -25.06 1.94
CA MET A 468 11.68 -25.02 0.63
C MET A 468 11.16 -26.38 0.22
N ASN A 469 11.99 -27.43 0.35
CA ASN A 469 11.58 -28.80 0.07
C ASN A 469 10.44 -29.24 0.98
N TYR A 470 10.53 -29.01 2.30
CA TYR A 470 9.48 -29.39 3.25
C TYR A 470 8.12 -28.72 2.96
N MET A 471 8.14 -27.43 2.64
CA MET A 471 6.94 -26.68 2.26
C MET A 471 6.30 -27.27 1.00
N VAL A 472 7.10 -27.50 -0.06
CA VAL A 472 6.61 -28.04 -1.32
C VAL A 472 6.07 -29.46 -1.15
N GLU A 473 6.77 -30.32 -0.40
CA GLU A 473 6.33 -31.70 -0.18
C GLU A 473 4.97 -31.75 0.54
N THR A 474 4.80 -30.93 1.59
CA THR A 474 3.51 -30.86 2.29
C THR A 474 2.40 -30.37 1.38
N LEU A 475 2.63 -29.28 0.63
CA LEU A 475 1.62 -28.73 -0.28
C LEU A 475 1.29 -29.70 -1.42
N TYR A 476 2.30 -30.40 -1.94
CA TYR A 476 2.12 -31.45 -2.93
C TYR A 476 1.23 -32.56 -2.38
N ASP A 477 1.56 -33.13 -1.22
CA ASP A 477 0.77 -34.22 -0.63
C ASP A 477 -0.69 -33.82 -0.37
N LEU A 478 -0.92 -32.60 0.15
CA LEU A 478 -2.27 -32.08 0.35
C LEU A 478 -3.02 -31.91 -0.98
N SER A 479 -2.35 -31.37 -2.01
CA SER A 479 -2.98 -31.17 -3.33
C SER A 479 -3.44 -32.48 -3.98
N GLN A 480 -2.76 -33.60 -3.70
CA GLN A 480 -3.13 -34.92 -4.23
C GLN A 480 -4.41 -35.48 -3.60
N LEU A 481 -4.79 -35.00 -2.41
CA LEU A 481 -6.03 -35.41 -1.75
C LEU A 481 -7.27 -34.83 -2.44
N SER A 482 -7.14 -33.65 -3.05
CA SER A 482 -8.29 -32.94 -3.59
C SER A 482 -8.87 -33.62 -4.82
N GLY A 483 -10.20 -33.79 -4.83
CA GLY A 483 -10.90 -34.41 -5.95
C GLY A 483 -10.59 -35.89 -6.16
N THR A 484 -10.12 -36.57 -5.10
CA THR A 484 -9.80 -38.00 -5.08
C THR A 484 -10.58 -38.68 -3.96
N ALA A 485 -11.10 -39.89 -4.20
CA ALA A 485 -11.83 -40.66 -3.19
C ALA A 485 -10.99 -40.88 -1.92
N ARG A 486 -11.59 -40.62 -0.75
CA ARG A 486 -10.92 -40.83 0.54
C ARG A 486 -10.64 -42.30 0.81
N ASN A 487 -11.60 -43.18 0.53
CA ASN A 487 -11.43 -44.63 0.51
C ASN A 487 -11.91 -45.22 -0.83
N ALA A 488 -11.42 -46.41 -1.16
CA ALA A 488 -11.84 -47.10 -2.38
C ALA A 488 -13.36 -47.36 -2.40
N GLY A 489 -14.04 -46.84 -3.42
CA GLY A 489 -15.49 -47.01 -3.61
C GLY A 489 -16.37 -45.92 -2.97
N GLU A 490 -15.79 -44.92 -2.30
CA GLU A 490 -16.53 -43.74 -1.85
C GLU A 490 -16.74 -42.73 -2.99
N ASP A 491 -17.86 -41.99 -2.92
CA ASP A 491 -18.17 -40.93 -3.87
C ASP A 491 -17.25 -39.72 -3.68
N PHE A 492 -16.90 -39.06 -4.77
CA PHE A 492 -16.03 -37.89 -4.79
C PHE A 492 -16.28 -37.04 -6.04
N VAL A 493 -15.79 -35.80 -6.04
CA VAL A 493 -15.94 -34.87 -7.17
C VAL A 493 -14.56 -34.44 -7.67
N SER A 494 -14.16 -34.99 -8.81
CA SER A 494 -12.88 -34.65 -9.47
C SER A 494 -12.94 -33.42 -10.38
N ASP A 495 -14.12 -33.05 -10.87
CA ASP A 495 -14.31 -31.90 -11.75
C ASP A 495 -14.37 -30.59 -10.94
N PRO A 496 -13.40 -29.67 -11.11
CA PRO A 496 -13.41 -28.37 -10.46
C PRO A 496 -14.67 -27.54 -10.68
N SER A 497 -15.42 -27.75 -11.77
CA SER A 497 -16.66 -27.01 -12.05
C SER A 497 -17.89 -27.57 -11.33
N ALA A 498 -17.79 -28.78 -10.76
CA ALA A 498 -18.90 -29.50 -10.14
C ALA A 498 -18.84 -29.52 -8.59
N VAL A 499 -17.94 -28.75 -7.98
CA VAL A 499 -17.76 -28.67 -6.52
C VAL A 499 -19.09 -28.40 -5.80
N PRO A 500 -19.60 -29.31 -4.94
CA PRO A 500 -20.88 -29.15 -4.27
C PRO A 500 -20.79 -28.16 -3.10
N THR A 501 -21.94 -27.73 -2.56
CA THR A 501 -21.99 -27.05 -1.25
C THR A 501 -21.47 -27.97 -0.14
N GLY A 502 -21.09 -27.38 1.00
CA GLY A 502 -20.62 -28.14 2.15
C GLY A 502 -21.66 -29.15 2.67
N PRO A 503 -21.21 -30.22 3.35
CA PRO A 503 -22.12 -31.17 3.99
C PRO A 503 -23.18 -30.45 4.83
N GLU A 504 -24.45 -30.84 4.66
CA GLU A 504 -25.59 -30.27 5.40
C GLU A 504 -25.88 -28.77 5.13
N LYS A 505 -25.19 -28.14 4.16
CA LYS A 505 -25.42 -26.74 3.76
C LYS A 505 -26.16 -26.66 2.42
N SER A 506 -27.15 -25.76 2.33
CA SER A 506 -27.92 -25.50 1.11
C SER A 506 -27.32 -24.39 0.21
N PHE A 507 -26.28 -23.69 0.70
CA PHE A 507 -25.56 -22.62 0.00
C PHE A 507 -24.08 -22.66 0.36
N TYR A 508 -23.25 -22.02 -0.48
CA TYR A 508 -21.83 -21.80 -0.18
C TYR A 508 -21.69 -20.66 0.82
N ASN A 509 -20.84 -20.84 1.82
CA ASN A 509 -20.52 -19.81 2.80
C ASN A 509 -19.02 -19.86 3.12
N SER A 510 -18.52 -18.79 3.71
CA SER A 510 -17.12 -18.63 4.10
C SER A 510 -16.96 -18.74 5.62
N ASP A 511 -17.68 -19.67 6.25
CA ASP A 511 -17.50 -20.00 7.66
C ASP A 511 -16.19 -20.79 7.83
N LEU A 512 -15.20 -20.16 8.46
CA LEU A 512 -13.86 -20.71 8.69
C LEU A 512 -13.63 -21.08 10.16
N SER A 513 -14.67 -21.00 11.00
CA SER A 513 -14.60 -21.41 12.40
C SER A 513 -14.29 -22.91 12.52
N GLU A 514 -13.72 -23.34 13.64
CA GLU A 514 -13.33 -24.74 13.85
C GLU A 514 -14.50 -25.72 13.65
N THR A 515 -15.71 -25.32 14.03
CA THR A 515 -16.92 -26.14 13.90
C THR A 515 -17.63 -25.97 12.56
N GLY A 516 -17.35 -24.89 11.85
CA GLY A 516 -18.05 -24.51 10.62
C GLY A 516 -17.33 -24.88 9.33
N ILE A 517 -16.00 -24.93 9.37
CA ILE A 517 -15.18 -25.22 8.20
C ILE A 517 -15.44 -26.63 7.66
N ARG A 518 -15.71 -26.75 6.36
CA ARG A 518 -15.81 -28.04 5.67
C ARG A 518 -14.43 -28.62 5.38
N THR A 519 -14.27 -29.93 5.51
CA THR A 519 -13.02 -30.67 5.28
C THR A 519 -13.19 -31.83 4.30
N ASP A 520 -14.25 -31.80 3.49
CA ASP A 520 -14.59 -32.81 2.49
C ASP A 520 -13.78 -32.62 1.18
N TYR A 521 -12.46 -32.52 1.29
CA TYR A 521 -11.53 -32.19 0.20
C TYR A 521 -11.62 -33.11 -1.02
N TRP A 522 -12.11 -34.34 -0.85
CA TRP A 522 -12.39 -35.26 -1.95
C TRP A 522 -13.44 -34.71 -2.94
N ASN A 523 -14.17 -33.66 -2.58
CA ASN A 523 -15.17 -33.00 -3.42
C ASN A 523 -14.73 -31.66 -4.05
N TRP A 524 -13.49 -31.22 -3.86
CA TRP A 524 -13.06 -29.87 -4.26
C TRP A 524 -12.47 -29.79 -5.68
N GLY A 525 -12.48 -30.91 -6.40
CA GLY A 525 -11.90 -31.02 -7.74
C GLY A 525 -10.38 -31.23 -7.72
N VAL A 526 -9.87 -31.89 -8.76
CA VAL A 526 -8.44 -32.19 -8.88
C VAL A 526 -7.63 -30.90 -9.05
N GLY A 527 -6.49 -30.82 -8.36
CA GLY A 527 -5.55 -29.69 -8.45
C GLY A 527 -5.87 -28.52 -7.52
N TYR A 528 -6.94 -28.59 -6.73
CA TYR A 528 -7.23 -27.57 -5.73
C TYR A 528 -6.27 -27.65 -4.55
N ILE A 529 -5.69 -26.51 -4.19
CA ILE A 529 -4.95 -26.33 -2.95
C ILE A 529 -5.07 -24.86 -2.53
N SER A 530 -5.46 -24.63 -1.29
CA SER A 530 -5.53 -23.32 -0.64
C SER A 530 -5.61 -23.56 0.88
N ALA A 531 -5.44 -22.51 1.65
CA ALA A 531 -5.57 -22.55 3.11
C ALA A 531 -7.03 -22.51 3.58
N TYR A 532 -8.02 -22.57 2.68
CA TYR A 532 -9.45 -22.63 3.00
C TYR A 532 -10.21 -23.43 1.92
N PRO A 533 -11.48 -23.84 2.14
CA PRO A 533 -12.30 -24.55 1.15
C PRO A 533 -12.66 -23.67 -0.07
N PRO A 534 -13.01 -24.24 -1.23
CA PRO A 534 -13.21 -23.51 -2.48
C PRO A 534 -14.35 -22.49 -2.47
N ASP A 535 -15.20 -22.51 -1.45
CA ASP A 535 -16.43 -21.72 -1.33
C ASP A 535 -16.24 -20.22 -1.61
N GLN A 536 -15.16 -19.58 -1.14
CA GLN A 536 -14.93 -18.15 -1.41
C GLN A 536 -14.80 -17.83 -2.91
N PHE A 537 -14.16 -18.71 -3.69
CA PHE A 537 -14.05 -18.54 -5.13
C PHE A 537 -15.44 -18.62 -5.78
N ILE A 538 -16.23 -19.63 -5.40
CA ILE A 538 -17.58 -19.86 -5.93
C ILE A 538 -18.55 -18.74 -5.54
N MET A 539 -18.40 -18.21 -4.32
CA MET A 539 -19.16 -17.06 -3.83
C MET A 539 -18.84 -15.80 -4.64
N LEU A 540 -17.56 -15.55 -4.95
CA LEU A 540 -17.15 -14.42 -5.79
C LEU A 540 -17.72 -14.54 -7.20
N GLU A 541 -17.69 -15.73 -7.80
CA GLU A 541 -18.33 -16.02 -9.10
C GLU A 541 -19.85 -15.71 -9.09
N LYS A 542 -20.47 -15.78 -7.91
CA LYS A 542 -21.89 -15.45 -7.65
C LYS A 542 -22.11 -14.01 -7.17
N GLY A 543 -21.08 -13.18 -7.18
CA GLY A 543 -21.17 -11.75 -6.87
C GLY A 543 -21.00 -11.37 -5.40
N ALA A 544 -20.44 -12.26 -4.56
CA ALA A 544 -20.11 -11.94 -3.18
C ALA A 544 -19.17 -10.72 -3.08
N LYS A 545 -19.31 -9.97 -2.00
CA LYS A 545 -18.57 -8.73 -1.74
C LYS A 545 -17.58 -8.91 -0.60
N TYR A 546 -16.72 -7.92 -0.42
CA TYR A 546 -15.73 -7.91 0.64
C TYR A 546 -16.37 -7.76 2.02
N GLY A 547 -15.87 -8.53 3.00
CA GLY A 547 -16.30 -8.43 4.39
C GLY A 547 -15.94 -9.68 5.22
N GLY A 548 -16.15 -9.57 6.53
CA GLY A 548 -15.86 -10.64 7.51
C GLY A 548 -16.99 -11.65 7.70
N GLN A 549 -18.19 -11.40 7.20
CA GLN A 549 -19.36 -12.27 7.40
C GLN A 549 -19.32 -13.53 6.55
N GLU A 550 -20.11 -14.54 6.93
CA GLU A 550 -20.18 -15.85 6.23
C GLU A 550 -20.71 -15.76 4.78
N ASP A 551 -21.41 -14.68 4.40
CA ASP A 551 -21.88 -14.41 3.04
C ASP A 551 -20.93 -13.50 2.24
N ARG A 552 -19.76 -13.16 2.81
CA ARG A 552 -18.74 -12.29 2.22
C ARG A 552 -17.43 -13.04 1.98
N VAL A 553 -16.53 -12.45 1.21
CA VAL A 553 -15.24 -13.06 0.87
C VAL A 553 -14.12 -12.05 1.06
N TRP A 554 -12.87 -12.50 1.08
CA TRP A 554 -11.71 -11.61 1.07
C TRP A 554 -10.67 -12.08 0.05
N ALA A 555 -10.63 -11.38 -1.09
CA ALA A 555 -9.61 -11.49 -2.13
C ALA A 555 -9.12 -12.94 -2.43
N PRO A 556 -10.00 -13.90 -2.78
CA PRO A 556 -9.61 -15.30 -2.84
C PRO A 556 -8.56 -15.59 -3.94
N TYR A 557 -8.60 -14.88 -5.06
CA TYR A 557 -7.58 -15.00 -6.11
C TYR A 557 -6.26 -14.32 -5.75
N TYR A 558 -6.24 -13.33 -4.84
CA TYR A 558 -5.00 -12.75 -4.32
C TYR A 558 -4.19 -13.77 -3.51
N THR A 559 -4.85 -14.56 -2.67
CA THR A 559 -4.15 -15.58 -1.86
C THR A 559 -3.62 -16.69 -2.77
N LEU A 560 -4.43 -17.12 -3.74
CA LEU A 560 -4.04 -18.13 -4.73
C LEU A 560 -2.85 -17.65 -5.58
N HIS A 561 -2.83 -16.37 -5.96
CA HIS A 561 -1.67 -15.74 -6.60
C HIS A 561 -0.39 -15.92 -5.78
N LYS A 562 -0.38 -15.61 -4.48
CA LYS A 562 0.85 -15.70 -3.69
C LYS A 562 1.39 -17.12 -3.67
N ILE A 563 0.51 -18.10 -3.50
CA ILE A 563 0.88 -19.52 -3.47
C ILE A 563 1.45 -19.92 -4.84
N LEU A 564 0.78 -19.54 -5.93
CA LEU A 564 1.21 -19.86 -7.30
C LEU A 564 2.57 -19.23 -7.62
N ALA A 565 2.75 -17.94 -7.31
CA ALA A 565 4.00 -17.22 -7.49
C ALA A 565 5.14 -17.88 -6.70
N GLY A 566 4.91 -18.19 -5.41
CA GLY A 566 5.91 -18.85 -4.58
C GLY A 566 6.31 -20.23 -5.08
N LEU A 567 5.37 -21.04 -5.58
CA LEU A 567 5.69 -22.35 -6.17
C LEU A 567 6.50 -22.23 -7.48
N ILE A 568 6.19 -21.23 -8.31
CA ILE A 568 6.95 -20.94 -9.53
C ILE A 568 8.37 -20.49 -9.17
N ASP A 569 8.51 -19.58 -8.19
CA ASP A 569 9.81 -19.09 -7.74
C ASP A 569 10.68 -20.23 -7.18
N VAL A 570 10.09 -21.15 -6.40
CA VAL A 570 10.77 -22.36 -5.94
C VAL A 570 11.23 -23.23 -7.11
N TYR A 571 10.38 -23.45 -8.11
CA TYR A 571 10.76 -24.22 -9.29
C TYR A 571 11.91 -23.55 -10.07
N GLU A 572 11.85 -22.24 -10.32
CA GLU A 572 12.88 -21.54 -11.10
C GLU A 572 14.26 -21.60 -10.43
N VAL A 573 14.34 -21.54 -9.10
CA VAL A 573 15.64 -21.56 -8.40
C VAL A 573 16.18 -22.96 -8.12
N SER A 574 15.33 -23.99 -8.06
CA SER A 574 15.72 -25.35 -7.61
C SER A 574 15.46 -26.47 -8.61
N GLY A 575 14.59 -26.27 -9.60
CA GLY A 575 14.09 -27.33 -10.47
C GLY A 575 13.15 -28.33 -9.78
N ASN A 576 12.52 -27.96 -8.65
CA ASN A 576 11.64 -28.87 -7.91
C ASN A 576 10.34 -29.15 -8.69
N GLU A 577 10.28 -30.32 -9.34
CA GLU A 577 9.15 -30.76 -10.17
C GLU A 577 7.84 -30.93 -9.40
N LYS A 578 7.88 -31.19 -8.09
CA LYS A 578 6.64 -31.22 -7.28
C LYS A 578 6.06 -29.80 -7.18
N ALA A 579 6.88 -28.77 -7.02
CA ALA A 579 6.41 -27.38 -6.98
C ALA A 579 5.73 -27.00 -8.31
N LEU A 580 6.35 -27.34 -9.45
CA LEU A 580 5.74 -27.15 -10.76
C LEU A 580 4.42 -27.92 -10.89
N SER A 581 4.38 -29.19 -10.48
CA SER A 581 3.16 -30.01 -10.53
C SER A 581 2.01 -29.39 -9.73
N VAL A 582 2.27 -28.81 -8.55
CA VAL A 582 1.23 -28.12 -7.76
C VAL A 582 0.77 -26.86 -8.48
N ALA A 583 1.70 -26.04 -8.99
CA ALA A 583 1.39 -24.82 -9.75
C ALA A 583 0.51 -25.11 -10.99
N GLU A 584 0.83 -26.17 -11.74
CA GLU A 584 0.04 -26.63 -12.88
C GLU A 584 -1.36 -27.11 -12.47
N GLY A 585 -1.46 -27.84 -11.35
CA GLY A 585 -2.73 -28.28 -10.78
C GLY A 585 -3.65 -27.09 -10.43
N MET A 586 -3.09 -26.08 -9.76
CA MET A 586 -3.80 -24.85 -9.42
C MET A 586 -4.27 -24.11 -10.68
N ALA A 587 -3.37 -23.90 -11.65
CA ALA A 587 -3.70 -23.21 -12.90
C ALA A 587 -4.82 -23.92 -13.67
N LYS A 588 -4.77 -25.25 -13.73
CA LYS A 588 -5.80 -26.07 -14.37
C LYS A 588 -7.14 -25.99 -13.64
N TRP A 589 -7.14 -26.01 -12.31
CA TRP A 589 -8.35 -25.85 -11.51
C TRP A 589 -9.03 -24.50 -11.80
N VAL A 590 -8.24 -23.42 -11.82
CA VAL A 590 -8.71 -22.07 -12.16
C VAL A 590 -9.26 -22.01 -13.59
N TYR A 591 -8.53 -22.56 -14.56
CA TYR A 591 -8.95 -22.58 -15.96
C TYR A 591 -10.31 -23.26 -16.14
N ILE A 592 -10.51 -24.43 -15.54
CA ILE A 592 -11.76 -25.20 -15.67
C ILE A 592 -12.95 -24.40 -15.15
N ARG A 593 -12.78 -23.69 -14.02
CA ARG A 593 -13.86 -22.87 -13.44
C ARG A 593 -14.11 -21.60 -14.25
N LEU A 594 -13.09 -20.77 -14.43
CA LEU A 594 -13.25 -19.45 -15.04
C LEU A 594 -13.65 -19.54 -16.52
N SER A 595 -13.24 -20.58 -17.25
CA SER A 595 -13.63 -20.76 -18.67
C SER A 595 -15.12 -21.05 -18.87
N LYS A 596 -15.87 -21.36 -17.80
CA LYS A 596 -17.33 -21.58 -17.84
C LYS A 596 -18.13 -20.32 -17.54
N LEU A 597 -17.48 -19.26 -17.05
CA LEU A 597 -18.17 -18.04 -16.64
C LEU A 597 -18.45 -17.14 -17.85
N PRO A 598 -19.62 -16.47 -17.88
CA PRO A 598 -19.87 -15.40 -18.84
C PRO A 598 -18.87 -14.25 -18.67
N THR A 599 -18.51 -13.58 -19.76
CA THR A 599 -17.62 -12.41 -19.74
C THR A 599 -18.10 -11.32 -18.78
N GLU A 600 -19.41 -11.06 -18.71
CA GLU A 600 -19.98 -10.05 -17.79
C GLU A 600 -19.74 -10.39 -16.31
N THR A 601 -19.74 -11.68 -15.98
CA THR A 601 -19.41 -12.15 -14.63
C THR A 601 -17.95 -11.84 -14.30
N LEU A 602 -17.02 -12.15 -15.21
CA LEU A 602 -15.60 -11.82 -15.04
C LEU A 602 -15.38 -10.31 -14.88
N ILE A 603 -16.02 -9.49 -15.73
CA ILE A 603 -15.99 -8.03 -15.63
C ILE A 603 -16.45 -7.58 -14.23
N THR A 604 -17.58 -8.11 -13.75
CA THR A 604 -18.13 -7.74 -12.45
C THR A 604 -17.21 -8.18 -11.29
N MET A 605 -16.63 -9.37 -11.37
CA MET A 605 -15.71 -9.90 -10.37
C MET A 605 -14.50 -8.98 -10.22
N TRP A 606 -13.75 -8.73 -11.31
CA TRP A 606 -12.48 -7.99 -11.27
C TRP A 606 -12.63 -6.51 -10.93
N ASN A 607 -13.82 -5.95 -11.12
CA ASN A 607 -14.16 -4.58 -10.73
C ASN A 607 -14.71 -4.46 -9.30
N THR A 608 -14.93 -5.57 -8.60
CA THR A 608 -15.40 -5.52 -7.22
C THR A 608 -14.24 -5.17 -6.28
N TYR A 609 -14.42 -4.12 -5.49
CA TYR A 609 -13.45 -3.67 -4.49
C TYR A 609 -13.08 -4.78 -3.50
N ILE A 610 -11.78 -5.07 -3.37
CA ILE A 610 -11.12 -6.09 -2.54
C ILE A 610 -11.57 -7.54 -2.76
N ALA A 611 -12.86 -7.86 -2.80
CA ALA A 611 -13.33 -9.21 -3.11
C ALA A 611 -12.89 -9.66 -4.51
N GLY A 612 -12.83 -8.72 -5.47
CA GLY A 612 -12.32 -8.94 -6.82
C GLY A 612 -10.81 -8.86 -6.95
N GLU A 613 -10.07 -8.61 -5.87
CA GLU A 613 -8.62 -8.52 -5.92
C GLU A 613 -8.00 -9.89 -6.22
N PHE A 614 -7.19 -9.94 -7.27
CA PHE A 614 -6.49 -11.14 -7.72
C PHE A 614 -4.95 -10.99 -7.69
N GLY A 615 -4.45 -9.88 -7.17
CA GLY A 615 -3.03 -9.52 -7.24
C GLY A 615 -2.49 -9.63 -8.67
N GLY A 616 -1.34 -10.29 -8.83
CA GLY A 616 -0.68 -10.57 -10.10
C GLY A 616 -0.88 -12.00 -10.58
N ILE A 617 -2.03 -12.65 -10.35
CA ILE A 617 -2.23 -14.03 -10.83
C ILE A 617 -2.10 -14.15 -12.35
N ASN A 618 -2.46 -13.09 -13.08
CA ASN A 618 -2.25 -12.99 -14.53
C ASN A 618 -0.75 -13.00 -14.89
N GLU A 619 0.10 -12.34 -14.11
CA GLU A 619 1.57 -12.43 -14.21
C GLU A 619 2.03 -13.88 -14.01
N SER A 620 1.62 -14.52 -12.91
CA SER A 620 2.04 -15.89 -12.57
C SER A 620 1.57 -16.93 -13.61
N LEU A 621 0.37 -16.80 -14.15
CA LEU A 621 -0.17 -17.72 -15.18
C LEU A 621 0.51 -17.52 -16.54
N ALA A 622 0.78 -16.28 -16.94
CA ALA A 622 1.55 -16.00 -18.15
C ALA A 622 3.01 -16.48 -18.02
N HIS A 623 3.59 -16.36 -16.83
CA HIS A 623 4.89 -16.92 -16.51
C HIS A 623 4.86 -18.46 -16.55
N LEU A 624 3.84 -19.11 -15.97
CA LEU A 624 3.70 -20.57 -16.04
C LEU A 624 3.57 -21.07 -17.48
N TYR A 625 2.88 -20.33 -18.35
CA TYR A 625 2.87 -20.61 -19.79
C TYR A 625 4.28 -20.59 -20.39
N ARG A 626 5.11 -19.61 -20.04
CA ARG A 626 6.50 -19.55 -20.52
C ARG A 626 7.34 -20.76 -20.09
N ILE A 627 7.08 -21.31 -18.91
CA ILE A 627 7.78 -22.48 -18.37
C ILE A 627 7.31 -23.77 -19.08
N THR A 628 6.00 -23.90 -19.32
CA THR A 628 5.37 -25.17 -19.71
C THR A 628 4.95 -25.26 -21.17
N GLU A 629 4.89 -24.12 -21.85
CA GLU A 629 4.36 -23.93 -23.21
C GLU A 629 2.90 -24.39 -23.40
N LYS A 630 2.14 -24.56 -22.31
CA LYS A 630 0.74 -25.01 -22.34
C LYS A 630 -0.23 -23.84 -22.59
N PRO A 631 -0.87 -23.75 -23.78
CA PRO A 631 -1.63 -22.57 -24.20
C PRO A 631 -2.83 -22.26 -23.29
N GLU A 632 -3.36 -23.25 -22.58
CA GLU A 632 -4.42 -23.04 -21.59
C GLU A 632 -4.01 -22.07 -20.47
N TYR A 633 -2.74 -22.00 -20.07
CA TYR A 633 -2.31 -21.10 -18.98
C TYR A 633 -2.25 -19.65 -19.44
N LEU A 634 -1.79 -19.40 -20.67
CA LEU A 634 -1.89 -18.06 -21.27
C LEU A 634 -3.35 -17.66 -21.44
N LYS A 635 -4.20 -18.59 -21.87
CA LYS A 635 -5.65 -18.32 -21.98
C LYS A 635 -6.28 -18.03 -20.62
N THR A 636 -5.83 -18.72 -19.56
CA THR A 636 -6.29 -18.50 -18.19
C THR A 636 -5.85 -17.14 -17.69
N ALA A 637 -4.60 -16.74 -17.94
CA ALA A 637 -4.11 -15.40 -17.59
C ALA A 637 -4.98 -14.29 -18.20
N GLN A 638 -5.42 -14.45 -19.45
CA GLN A 638 -6.31 -13.51 -20.13
C GLN A 638 -7.74 -13.45 -19.55
N LEU A 639 -8.20 -14.49 -18.83
CA LEU A 639 -9.50 -14.45 -18.14
C LEU A 639 -9.50 -13.48 -16.94
N PHE A 640 -8.31 -13.05 -16.50
CA PHE A 640 -8.11 -12.03 -15.46
C PHE A 640 -7.95 -10.61 -16.02
N ASP A 641 -8.17 -10.39 -17.32
CA ASP A 641 -8.18 -9.04 -17.87
C ASP A 641 -9.25 -8.18 -17.16
N ASN A 642 -8.80 -7.15 -16.45
CA ASN A 642 -9.71 -6.20 -15.83
C ASN A 642 -10.21 -5.21 -16.89
N ILE A 643 -11.20 -5.65 -17.67
CA ILE A 643 -11.66 -4.97 -18.88
C ILE A 643 -11.96 -3.49 -18.65
N LYS A 644 -12.64 -3.11 -17.56
CA LYS A 644 -12.94 -1.70 -17.29
C LYS A 644 -11.69 -0.85 -17.02
N VAL A 645 -10.70 -1.38 -16.31
CA VAL A 645 -9.48 -0.63 -16.01
C VAL A 645 -8.57 -0.59 -17.24
N PHE A 646 -8.35 -1.74 -17.87
CA PHE A 646 -7.42 -1.89 -18.99
C PHE A 646 -7.94 -1.25 -20.28
N TYR A 647 -9.21 -1.49 -20.60
CA TYR A 647 -9.80 -1.23 -21.91
C TYR A 647 -11.06 -0.35 -21.85
N GLY A 648 -11.55 -0.04 -20.66
CA GLY A 648 -12.78 0.73 -20.41
C GLY A 648 -14.07 -0.05 -20.66
N ASP A 649 -14.11 -0.85 -21.72
CA ASP A 649 -15.25 -1.66 -22.14
C ASP A 649 -14.79 -2.94 -22.88
N ALA A 650 -15.74 -3.85 -23.12
CA ALA A 650 -15.49 -5.12 -23.79
C ALA A 650 -15.11 -5.00 -25.28
N GLU A 651 -15.33 -3.83 -25.90
CA GLU A 651 -14.95 -3.53 -27.29
C GLU A 651 -13.56 -2.87 -27.39
N HIS A 652 -12.91 -2.66 -26.25
CA HIS A 652 -11.60 -2.03 -26.11
C HIS A 652 -11.52 -0.62 -26.72
N SER A 653 -12.61 0.13 -26.61
CA SER A 653 -12.70 1.48 -27.20
C SER A 653 -12.01 2.56 -26.35
N HIS A 654 -11.63 2.23 -25.11
CA HIS A 654 -11.32 3.18 -24.05
C HIS A 654 -10.18 2.70 -23.11
N GLY A 655 -10.03 3.26 -21.91
CA GLY A 655 -9.18 2.72 -20.85
C GLY A 655 -7.70 3.06 -20.92
N LEU A 656 -6.91 2.41 -20.06
CA LEU A 656 -5.45 2.57 -20.01
C LEU A 656 -4.76 2.26 -21.33
N ALA A 657 -5.26 1.29 -22.11
CA ALA A 657 -4.77 0.97 -23.45
C ALA A 657 -4.81 2.19 -24.40
N LYS A 658 -5.74 3.12 -24.17
CA LYS A 658 -5.91 4.38 -24.92
C LYS A 658 -5.42 5.62 -24.17
N ASN A 659 -4.56 5.42 -23.15
CA ASN A 659 -3.98 6.46 -22.30
C ASN A 659 -5.04 7.26 -21.50
N VAL A 660 -6.17 6.64 -21.17
CA VAL A 660 -7.16 7.23 -20.25
C VAL A 660 -6.87 6.77 -18.83
N ASP A 661 -7.03 7.68 -17.88
CA ASP A 661 -6.80 7.43 -16.46
C ASP A 661 -8.06 6.85 -15.79
N THR A 662 -8.22 5.54 -15.86
CA THR A 662 -9.38 4.79 -15.35
C THR A 662 -9.18 4.23 -13.93
N TYR A 663 -8.07 4.54 -13.26
CA TYR A 663 -7.75 4.02 -11.92
C TYR A 663 -7.85 5.07 -10.80
N ARG A 664 -8.40 6.24 -11.12
CA ARG A 664 -8.71 7.32 -10.17
C ARG A 664 -9.51 6.81 -8.97
N GLY A 665 -9.03 7.10 -7.76
CA GLY A 665 -9.73 6.71 -6.54
C GLY A 665 -9.75 5.20 -6.27
N LEU A 666 -9.09 4.37 -7.08
CA LEU A 666 -9.05 2.92 -6.87
C LEU A 666 -7.96 2.55 -5.86
N HIS A 667 -8.14 1.40 -5.21
CA HIS A 667 -7.14 0.82 -4.31
C HIS A 667 -5.85 0.53 -5.07
N ALA A 668 -4.73 1.10 -4.64
CA ALA A 668 -3.49 1.09 -5.41
C ALA A 668 -2.94 -0.34 -5.55
N ASN A 669 -2.74 -1.03 -4.42
CA ASN A 669 -2.12 -2.36 -4.45
C ASN A 669 -3.01 -3.47 -5.06
N GLN A 670 -4.35 -3.31 -5.10
CA GLN A 670 -5.22 -4.20 -5.85
C GLN A 670 -4.92 -4.14 -7.36
N HIS A 671 -4.56 -2.96 -7.90
CA HIS A 671 -4.48 -2.71 -9.34
C HIS A 671 -3.05 -2.75 -9.89
N ILE A 672 -2.03 -2.26 -9.17
CA ILE A 672 -0.64 -2.24 -9.67
C ILE A 672 -0.15 -3.65 -10.10
N PRO A 673 -0.40 -4.74 -9.36
CA PRO A 673 0.00 -6.09 -9.79
C PRO A 673 -0.68 -6.57 -11.07
N GLN A 674 -1.93 -6.17 -11.30
CA GLN A 674 -2.65 -6.51 -12.53
C GLN A 674 -1.93 -5.92 -13.75
N ILE A 675 -1.39 -4.70 -13.60
CA ILE A 675 -0.60 -4.00 -14.62
C ILE A 675 0.74 -4.70 -14.88
N MET A 676 1.39 -5.25 -13.85
CA MET A 676 2.56 -6.11 -14.04
C MET A 676 2.22 -7.34 -14.89
N GLY A 677 1.08 -7.96 -14.60
CA GLY A 677 0.59 -9.10 -15.38
C GLY A 677 0.22 -8.74 -16.82
N ALA A 678 -0.25 -7.51 -17.09
CA ALA A 678 -0.39 -7.02 -18.47
C ALA A 678 0.98 -7.01 -19.18
N LEU A 679 2.04 -6.53 -18.54
CA LEU A 679 3.37 -6.54 -19.15
C LEU A 679 3.91 -7.96 -19.40
N GLU A 680 3.65 -8.92 -18.51
CA GLU A 680 4.02 -10.33 -18.76
C GLU A 680 3.13 -10.96 -19.84
N LEU A 681 1.85 -10.60 -19.94
CA LEU A 681 0.98 -10.99 -21.06
C LEU A 681 1.52 -10.45 -22.38
N TYR A 682 2.04 -9.22 -22.43
CA TYR A 682 2.70 -8.68 -23.62
C TYR A 682 3.90 -9.53 -24.02
N ARG A 683 4.75 -9.93 -23.06
CA ARG A 683 5.91 -10.81 -23.32
C ARG A 683 5.53 -12.10 -24.06
N ASN A 684 4.37 -12.65 -23.72
CA ASN A 684 3.95 -13.98 -24.17
C ASN A 684 2.96 -13.96 -25.35
N SER A 685 2.32 -12.81 -25.63
CA SER A 685 1.31 -12.67 -26.69
C SER A 685 1.66 -11.68 -27.78
N GLU A 686 2.65 -10.81 -27.55
CA GLU A 686 3.03 -9.68 -28.42
C GLU A 686 1.89 -8.68 -28.69
N SER A 687 0.78 -8.74 -27.94
CA SER A 687 -0.35 -7.82 -28.12
C SER A 687 0.00 -6.40 -27.65
N PRO A 688 0.03 -5.39 -28.55
CA PRO A 688 0.50 -4.04 -28.22
C PRO A 688 -0.27 -3.34 -27.09
N GLU A 689 -1.56 -3.67 -26.94
CA GLU A 689 -2.42 -3.03 -25.94
C GLU A 689 -1.93 -3.29 -24.52
N TYR A 690 -1.43 -4.49 -24.24
CA TYR A 690 -0.87 -4.84 -22.92
C TYR A 690 0.37 -4.01 -22.57
N TYR A 691 1.27 -3.78 -23.54
CA TYR A 691 2.41 -2.89 -23.32
C TYR A 691 1.94 -1.46 -23.05
N HIS A 692 0.99 -0.96 -23.84
CA HIS A 692 0.44 0.37 -23.66
C HIS A 692 -0.25 0.55 -22.30
N ILE A 693 -0.97 -0.46 -21.80
CA ILE A 693 -1.56 -0.45 -20.46
C ILE A 693 -0.47 -0.22 -19.40
N ALA A 694 0.59 -1.02 -19.44
CA ALA A 694 1.70 -0.93 -18.50
C ALA A 694 2.45 0.41 -18.56
N ASP A 695 2.80 0.84 -19.77
CA ASP A 695 3.56 2.08 -20.00
C ASP A 695 2.72 3.34 -19.69
N ASN A 696 1.44 3.38 -20.10
CA ASN A 696 0.55 4.50 -19.76
C ASN A 696 0.28 4.59 -18.26
N PHE A 697 0.04 3.45 -17.60
CA PHE A 697 -0.16 3.41 -16.15
C PHE A 697 1.06 3.93 -15.39
N TRP A 698 2.26 3.42 -15.70
CA TRP A 698 3.49 3.87 -15.05
C TRP A 698 3.73 5.36 -15.24
N TYR A 699 3.60 5.84 -16.49
CA TYR A 699 3.81 7.24 -16.84
C TYR A 699 2.86 8.17 -16.09
N LYS A 700 1.56 7.84 -16.01
CA LYS A 700 0.59 8.64 -15.24
C LYS A 700 0.87 8.56 -13.74
N THR A 701 1.09 7.36 -13.20
CA THR A 701 1.32 7.13 -11.78
C THR A 701 2.54 7.91 -11.26
N LYS A 702 3.69 7.77 -11.92
CA LYS A 702 4.93 8.47 -11.55
C LYS A 702 4.77 9.99 -11.61
N ASN A 703 3.98 10.51 -12.56
CA ASN A 703 3.89 11.95 -12.76
C ASN A 703 2.77 12.61 -11.96
N ASP A 704 1.63 11.94 -11.75
CA ASP A 704 0.39 12.56 -11.26
C ASP A 704 -0.05 12.03 -9.88
N TYR A 705 0.60 10.98 -9.36
CA TYR A 705 0.24 10.31 -8.09
C TYR A 705 1.42 10.11 -7.12
N MET A 706 2.65 10.37 -7.57
CA MET A 706 3.85 10.04 -6.81
C MET A 706 4.20 11.10 -5.75
N TYR A 707 4.41 10.67 -4.50
CA TYR A 707 5.02 11.43 -3.41
C TYR A 707 6.55 11.42 -3.52
N SER A 708 7.26 12.32 -2.85
CA SER A 708 8.71 12.52 -2.99
C SER A 708 9.54 11.27 -2.63
N ILE A 709 9.03 10.41 -1.76
CA ILE A 709 9.67 9.12 -1.41
C ILE A 709 9.52 8.04 -2.49
N GLY A 710 8.70 8.26 -3.52
CA GLY A 710 8.41 7.33 -4.63
C GLY A 710 7.08 6.57 -4.52
N GLY A 711 6.40 6.62 -3.37
CA GLY A 711 5.09 6.01 -3.15
C GLY A 711 3.95 6.76 -3.83
N VAL A 712 2.77 6.11 -3.94
CA VAL A 712 1.71 6.52 -4.88
C VAL A 712 0.28 6.51 -4.32
N ALA A 713 0.12 6.14 -3.04
CA ALA A 713 -1.19 6.01 -2.39
C ALA A 713 -1.27 6.89 -1.14
N GLY A 714 -2.47 7.33 -0.76
CA GLY A 714 -2.65 8.17 0.44
C GLY A 714 -3.82 9.14 0.34
N ALA A 715 -4.91 8.72 -0.30
CA ALA A 715 -6.01 9.60 -0.64
C ALA A 715 -6.85 10.06 0.56
N ARG A 716 -7.19 11.34 0.56
CA ARG A 716 -8.24 11.98 1.36
C ARG A 716 -9.58 11.98 0.62
N ASP A 717 -9.54 12.07 -0.71
CA ASP A 717 -10.68 11.80 -1.58
C ASP A 717 -10.29 10.75 -2.65
N PRO A 718 -10.86 9.52 -2.58
CA PRO A 718 -11.69 9.01 -1.50
C PRO A 718 -10.92 8.94 -0.17
N ALA A 719 -11.63 8.94 0.96
CA ALA A 719 -11.03 8.84 2.29
C ALA A 719 -10.47 7.44 2.57
N ASN A 720 -9.38 7.07 1.89
CA ASN A 720 -8.68 5.79 2.06
C ASN A 720 -7.18 5.95 1.73
N ALA A 721 -6.34 5.69 2.73
CA ALA A 721 -4.88 5.74 2.64
C ALA A 721 -4.28 4.75 1.63
N GLU A 722 -4.99 3.68 1.29
CA GLU A 722 -4.57 2.63 0.34
C GLU A 722 -4.94 2.98 -1.12
N CYS A 723 -5.71 4.05 -1.34
CA CYS A 723 -6.18 4.45 -2.67
C CYS A 723 -5.30 5.52 -3.32
N PHE A 724 -5.32 5.53 -4.66
CA PHE A 724 -4.96 6.69 -5.46
C PHE A 724 -5.94 7.83 -5.19
N VAL A 725 -5.50 9.08 -5.37
CA VAL A 725 -6.43 10.23 -5.33
C VAL A 725 -7.43 10.17 -6.49
N ALA A 726 -8.65 10.64 -6.28
CA ALA A 726 -9.67 10.69 -7.33
C ALA A 726 -9.32 11.72 -8.41
N GLN A 727 -8.71 12.84 -8.01
CA GLN A 727 -8.23 13.88 -8.92
C GLN A 727 -6.73 13.72 -9.14
N PRO A 728 -6.27 13.40 -10.36
CA PRO A 728 -4.84 13.32 -10.66
C PRO A 728 -4.16 14.67 -10.46
N ALA A 729 -2.88 14.64 -10.09
CA ALA A 729 -2.04 15.82 -9.92
C ALA A 729 -2.47 16.79 -8.78
N THR A 730 -3.19 16.29 -7.77
CA THR A 730 -3.66 17.08 -6.61
C THR A 730 -3.27 16.45 -5.27
N LEU A 731 -1.98 16.12 -5.05
CA LEU A 731 -1.56 15.44 -3.82
C LEU A 731 -1.59 16.35 -2.59
N TYR A 732 -1.40 17.66 -2.74
CA TYR A 732 -1.59 18.58 -1.62
C TYR A 732 -3.05 18.63 -1.22
N GLU A 733 -3.96 18.85 -2.18
CA GLU A 733 -5.40 19.04 -1.96
C GLU A 733 -6.14 17.74 -1.62
N ASN A 734 -5.73 16.60 -2.17
CA ASN A 734 -6.46 15.34 -2.05
C ASN A 734 -5.60 14.17 -1.55
N GLY A 735 -4.28 14.34 -1.39
CA GLY A 735 -3.37 13.35 -0.80
C GLY A 735 -3.10 13.62 0.69
N LEU A 736 -2.07 13.00 1.29
CA LEU A 736 -1.69 13.20 2.70
C LEU A 736 -2.77 12.81 3.74
N SER A 737 -3.44 11.67 3.53
CA SER A 737 -4.46 11.11 4.42
C SER A 737 -4.03 10.88 5.87
N ALA A 738 -4.81 11.32 6.87
CA ALA A 738 -4.46 11.13 8.28
C ALA A 738 -4.27 9.65 8.71
N GLY A 739 -4.91 8.70 8.01
CA GLY A 739 -4.78 7.25 8.26
C GLY A 739 -3.46 6.62 7.76
N GLY A 740 -2.51 7.46 7.32
CA GLY A 740 -1.25 7.04 6.72
C GLY A 740 -1.22 7.31 5.21
N GLN A 741 -0.03 7.21 4.61
CA GLN A 741 0.15 7.24 3.17
C GLN A 741 1.12 6.13 2.75
N ASN A 742 1.24 5.93 1.45
CA ASN A 742 2.31 5.17 0.84
C ASN A 742 2.43 3.76 1.44
N GLU A 743 1.38 2.96 1.25
CA GLU A 743 1.43 1.51 1.50
C GLU A 743 2.68 0.91 0.85
N THR A 744 3.48 0.18 1.62
CA THR A 744 4.76 -0.38 1.16
C THR A 744 4.59 -1.33 -0.03
N CYS A 745 3.49 -2.10 -0.07
CA CYS A 745 3.20 -3.00 -1.20
C CYS A 745 3.04 -2.28 -2.53
N GLY A 746 2.40 -1.11 -2.53
CA GLY A 746 2.20 -0.32 -3.74
C GLY A 746 3.54 0.05 -4.38
N THR A 747 4.51 0.48 -3.57
CA THR A 747 5.84 0.85 -4.04
C THR A 747 6.67 -0.35 -4.47
N TYR A 748 6.59 -1.48 -3.75
CA TYR A 748 7.20 -2.73 -4.18
C TYR A 748 6.74 -3.16 -5.58
N ASN A 749 5.42 -3.14 -5.82
CA ASN A 749 4.87 -3.53 -7.12
C ASN A 749 5.19 -2.48 -8.21
N MET A 750 5.28 -1.20 -7.85
CA MET A 750 5.78 -0.18 -8.78
C MET A 750 7.24 -0.40 -9.16
N LEU A 751 8.11 -0.85 -8.24
CA LEU A 751 9.50 -1.21 -8.56
C LEU A 751 9.55 -2.40 -9.53
N LYS A 752 8.74 -3.45 -9.29
CA LYS A 752 8.60 -4.59 -10.21
C LYS A 752 8.15 -4.15 -11.60
N LEU A 753 7.10 -3.31 -11.70
CA LEU A 753 6.62 -2.77 -12.98
C LEU A 753 7.72 -1.95 -13.69
N THR A 754 8.40 -1.08 -12.94
CA THR A 754 9.44 -0.18 -13.45
C THR A 754 10.60 -0.97 -14.08
N ARG A 755 11.12 -1.98 -13.39
CA ARG A 755 12.19 -2.82 -13.96
C ARG A 755 11.70 -3.65 -15.14
N GLY A 756 10.45 -4.12 -15.10
CA GLY A 756 9.83 -4.85 -16.20
C GLY A 756 9.79 -4.00 -17.47
N LEU A 757 9.31 -2.76 -17.37
CA LEU A 757 9.29 -1.81 -18.49
C LEU A 757 10.71 -1.50 -19.00
N PHE A 758 11.68 -1.40 -18.09
CA PHE A 758 13.08 -1.17 -18.45
C PHE A 758 13.70 -2.31 -19.26
N PHE A 759 13.18 -3.54 -19.16
CA PHE A 759 13.63 -4.64 -20.03
C PHE A 759 13.26 -4.46 -21.51
N TYR A 760 12.25 -3.64 -21.81
CA TYR A 760 11.82 -3.33 -23.17
C TYR A 760 12.32 -1.96 -23.63
N SER A 761 12.24 -0.96 -22.75
CA SER A 761 12.58 0.43 -23.07
C SER A 761 13.52 0.98 -22.00
N GLN A 762 14.79 1.14 -22.34
CA GLN A 762 15.86 1.56 -21.41
C GLN A 762 15.84 3.08 -21.16
N GLN A 763 14.69 3.63 -20.78
CA GLN A 763 14.55 5.02 -20.40
C GLN A 763 15.17 5.27 -19.01
N PRO A 764 16.10 6.23 -18.88
CA PRO A 764 16.76 6.54 -17.61
C PRO A 764 15.80 6.88 -16.47
N GLU A 765 14.67 7.52 -16.76
CA GLU A 765 13.70 7.92 -15.73
C GLU A 765 13.06 6.73 -14.99
N LEU A 766 13.02 5.55 -15.62
CA LEU A 766 12.59 4.31 -14.95
C LEU A 766 13.56 3.98 -13.81
N MET A 767 14.86 4.00 -14.07
CA MET A 767 15.86 3.67 -13.04
C MET A 767 16.13 4.83 -12.07
N ASP A 768 15.82 6.08 -12.43
CA ASP A 768 15.76 7.20 -11.48
C ASP A 768 14.58 7.04 -10.50
N TYR A 769 13.39 6.62 -10.98
CA TYR A 769 12.28 6.26 -10.11
C TYR A 769 12.65 5.06 -9.22
N TYR A 770 13.28 4.03 -9.78
CA TYR A 770 13.68 2.84 -9.04
C TYR A 770 14.63 3.20 -7.89
N GLU A 771 15.67 3.99 -8.14
CA GLU A 771 16.60 4.48 -7.11
C GLU A 771 15.85 5.27 -6.03
N ARG A 772 14.98 6.20 -6.43
CA ARG A 772 14.24 7.05 -5.49
C ARG A 772 13.36 6.22 -4.55
N ALA A 773 12.50 5.36 -5.10
CA ALA A 773 11.57 4.53 -4.34
C ALA A 773 12.29 3.49 -3.47
N LEU A 774 13.39 2.92 -3.95
CA LEU A 774 14.21 1.98 -3.20
C LEU A 774 14.83 2.64 -1.96
N TYR A 775 15.58 3.73 -2.15
CA TYR A 775 16.29 4.38 -1.04
C TYR A 775 15.34 5.07 -0.06
N ASN A 776 14.28 5.71 -0.56
CA ASN A 776 13.49 6.63 0.27
C ASN A 776 12.19 6.00 0.81
N GLN A 777 11.78 4.83 0.32
CA GLN A 777 10.62 4.12 0.85
C GLN A 777 10.93 2.68 1.25
N ILE A 778 11.46 1.84 0.35
CA ILE A 778 11.69 0.42 0.67
C ILE A 778 12.73 0.27 1.79
N LEU A 779 13.89 0.91 1.68
CA LEU A 779 14.89 0.87 2.76
C LEU A 779 14.39 1.57 4.03
N ALA A 780 13.55 2.59 3.91
CA ALA A 780 12.97 3.33 5.03
C ALA A 780 11.84 2.57 5.75
N SER A 781 11.26 1.54 5.13
CA SER A 781 10.17 0.73 5.68
C SER A 781 10.61 -0.32 6.69
N VAL A 782 11.91 -0.51 6.92
CA VAL A 782 12.47 -1.51 7.84
C VAL A 782 12.87 -0.83 9.15
N ALA A 783 12.62 -1.49 10.28
CA ALA A 783 12.98 -1.01 11.61
C ALA A 783 14.50 -0.96 11.81
N GLU A 784 14.93 -0.23 12.85
CA GLU A 784 16.34 -0.01 13.14
C GLU A 784 17.09 -1.30 13.44
N ASP A 785 16.53 -2.15 14.30
CA ASP A 785 17.23 -3.30 14.89
C ASP A 785 16.59 -4.67 14.61
N SER A 786 15.47 -4.71 13.88
CA SER A 786 14.71 -5.94 13.63
C SER A 786 14.11 -5.96 12.22
N PRO A 787 13.61 -7.10 11.72
CA PRO A 787 12.92 -7.15 10.43
C PRO A 787 11.50 -6.56 10.48
N ALA A 788 11.09 -5.97 11.61
CA ALA A 788 9.80 -5.30 11.69
C ALA A 788 9.69 -4.22 10.61
N ASN A 789 8.51 -4.09 10.02
CA ASN A 789 8.34 -3.24 8.85
C ASN A 789 7.05 -2.40 8.88
N THR A 790 7.04 -1.34 8.09
CA THR A 790 5.90 -0.43 7.97
C THR A 790 4.83 -0.99 7.04
N TYR A 791 3.56 -0.77 7.40
CA TYR A 791 2.45 -0.87 6.46
C TYR A 791 2.32 0.42 5.64
N HIS A 792 2.09 1.55 6.33
CA HIS A 792 2.08 2.89 5.76
C HIS A 792 3.33 3.67 6.17
N ILE A 793 3.82 4.54 5.28
CA ILE A 793 4.87 5.51 5.60
C ILE A 793 4.25 6.91 5.62
N PRO A 794 4.00 7.47 6.82
CA PRO A 794 3.34 8.77 6.94
C PRO A 794 4.29 9.91 6.56
N LEU A 795 3.76 10.91 5.86
CA LEU A 795 4.51 12.07 5.34
C LEU A 795 3.95 13.42 5.83
N ARG A 796 2.94 13.41 6.71
CA ARG A 796 2.46 14.63 7.37
C ARG A 796 3.53 15.18 8.33
N PRO A 797 3.54 16.48 8.64
CA PRO A 797 4.52 17.06 9.56
C PRO A 797 4.56 16.37 10.92
N GLY A 798 5.76 16.14 11.48
CA GLY A 798 5.92 15.54 12.82
C GLY A 798 5.42 14.09 12.96
N SER A 799 5.21 13.38 11.84
CA SER A 799 4.74 11.99 11.84
C SER A 799 5.81 11.02 12.33
N LYS A 800 5.39 9.82 12.75
CA LYS A 800 6.28 8.73 13.15
C LYS A 800 5.98 7.45 12.37
N LYS A 801 7.01 6.70 11.98
CA LYS A 801 6.84 5.38 11.34
C LYS A 801 6.42 4.34 12.39
N GLN A 802 5.50 3.46 12.01
CA GLN A 802 5.09 2.31 12.83
C GLN A 802 5.63 1.03 12.22
N PHE A 803 6.34 0.24 13.02
CA PHE A 803 6.94 -1.02 12.60
C PHE A 803 6.25 -2.19 13.33
N SER A 804 5.98 -3.27 12.60
CA SER A 804 5.30 -4.46 13.13
C SER A 804 5.95 -5.74 12.61
N ASN A 805 5.62 -6.88 13.23
CA ASN A 805 6.06 -8.22 12.82
C ASN A 805 7.58 -8.48 12.92
N ALA A 806 8.18 -8.11 14.06
CA ALA A 806 9.61 -8.36 14.32
C ALA A 806 9.98 -9.87 14.30
N ASP A 807 9.04 -10.72 14.72
CA ASP A 807 9.26 -12.17 14.87
C ASP A 807 8.71 -13.00 13.71
N MET A 808 8.16 -12.36 12.67
CA MET A 808 7.53 -13.05 11.52
C MET A 808 6.39 -14.01 11.93
N SER A 809 5.62 -13.66 12.95
CA SER A 809 4.57 -14.49 13.54
C SER A 809 3.14 -14.09 13.13
N GLY A 810 2.95 -12.94 12.47
CA GLY A 810 1.64 -12.49 12.00
C GLY A 810 1.76 -11.56 10.79
N PHE A 811 0.91 -11.74 9.78
CA PHE A 811 1.12 -11.13 8.48
C PHE A 811 -0.05 -10.25 8.04
N THR A 812 0.31 -9.05 7.59
CA THR A 812 -0.45 -8.27 6.62
C THR A 812 0.16 -8.43 5.22
N CYS A 813 -0.45 -7.86 4.18
CA CYS A 813 0.16 -7.82 2.84
C CYS A 813 1.56 -7.17 2.82
N CYS A 814 1.76 -6.09 3.59
CA CYS A 814 3.03 -5.37 3.66
C CYS A 814 4.11 -6.18 4.37
N ASN A 815 3.76 -7.00 5.37
CA ASN A 815 4.74 -7.90 6.00
C ASN A 815 5.23 -8.97 5.01
N GLY A 816 4.32 -9.55 4.22
CA GLY A 816 4.69 -10.49 3.16
C GLY A 816 5.58 -9.85 2.09
N THR A 817 5.27 -8.62 1.69
CA THR A 817 6.04 -7.89 0.67
C THR A 817 7.40 -7.40 1.18
N ALA A 818 7.50 -6.97 2.44
CA ALA A 818 8.77 -6.57 3.03
C ALA A 818 9.74 -7.75 3.11
N LEU A 819 9.21 -8.94 3.40
CA LEU A 819 9.97 -10.19 3.34
C LEU A 819 10.60 -10.38 1.96
N GLU A 820 9.79 -10.36 0.89
CA GLU A 820 10.30 -10.51 -0.49
C GLU A 820 11.21 -9.37 -0.95
N SER A 821 11.03 -8.15 -0.43
CA SER A 821 11.85 -7.00 -0.84
C SER A 821 13.27 -7.14 -0.30
N SER A 822 13.39 -7.47 0.99
CA SER A 822 14.66 -7.52 1.70
C SER A 822 15.52 -8.74 1.33
N THR A 823 14.93 -9.81 0.79
CA THR A 823 15.65 -11.01 0.32
C THR A 823 16.23 -10.88 -1.09
N LYS A 824 16.06 -9.74 -1.78
CA LYS A 824 16.47 -9.59 -3.20
C LYS A 824 17.01 -8.20 -3.58
N LEU A 825 17.50 -7.42 -2.64
CA LEU A 825 17.89 -6.01 -2.87
C LEU A 825 18.97 -5.82 -3.96
N GLN A 826 19.71 -6.87 -4.33
CA GLN A 826 20.70 -6.86 -5.41
C GLN A 826 20.13 -6.99 -6.83
N ASN A 827 18.85 -7.38 -6.97
CA ASN A 827 18.29 -7.92 -8.22
C ASN A 827 18.19 -6.94 -9.40
N SER A 828 18.42 -5.65 -9.15
CA SER A 828 18.31 -4.57 -10.14
C SER A 828 19.55 -3.69 -10.19
N ILE A 829 20.65 -4.09 -9.53
CA ILE A 829 21.94 -3.39 -9.64
C ILE A 829 22.43 -3.46 -11.10
N TYR A 830 22.38 -4.66 -11.69
CA TYR A 830 22.84 -4.93 -13.05
C TYR A 830 21.78 -5.63 -13.89
N PHE A 831 21.74 -5.31 -15.18
CA PHE A 831 21.04 -6.11 -16.20
C PHE A 831 21.96 -6.39 -17.39
N LYS A 832 21.72 -7.48 -18.12
CA LYS A 832 22.44 -7.81 -19.35
C LYS A 832 21.53 -7.73 -20.56
N ASN A 833 22.10 -7.41 -21.72
CA ASN A 833 21.39 -7.61 -22.97
C ASN A 833 21.16 -9.12 -23.20
N VAL A 834 20.03 -9.48 -23.81
CA VAL A 834 19.68 -10.87 -24.21
C VAL A 834 20.80 -11.57 -24.99
N ASP A 835 21.54 -10.85 -25.82
CA ASP A 835 22.65 -11.39 -26.63
C ASP A 835 24.00 -11.40 -25.88
N ASN A 836 23.96 -11.07 -24.59
CA ASN A 836 25.11 -10.91 -23.72
C ASN A 836 26.14 -9.88 -24.23
N LYS A 837 25.87 -8.92 -25.12
CA LYS A 837 26.91 -7.97 -25.59
C LYS A 837 27.03 -6.69 -24.77
N ALA A 838 26.08 -6.42 -23.89
CA ALA A 838 26.07 -5.21 -23.08
C ALA A 838 25.66 -5.51 -21.63
N LEU A 839 26.24 -4.75 -20.70
CA LEU A 839 25.89 -4.69 -19.30
C LEU A 839 25.31 -3.31 -19.01
N PHE A 840 24.23 -3.25 -18.24
CA PHE A 840 23.64 -2.03 -17.71
C PHE A 840 23.90 -1.97 -16.22
N VAL A 841 24.53 -0.90 -15.76
CA VAL A 841 24.74 -0.58 -14.35
C VAL A 841 23.69 0.46 -13.95
N ASN A 842 22.71 0.04 -13.16
CA ASN A 842 21.55 0.87 -12.82
C ASN A 842 21.69 1.49 -11.43
N LEU A 843 22.14 0.73 -10.43
CA LEU A 843 22.25 1.20 -9.04
C LEU A 843 23.70 1.26 -8.61
N PHE A 844 24.00 2.19 -7.70
CA PHE A 844 25.35 2.38 -7.18
C PHE A 844 25.50 1.74 -5.81
N VAL A 845 25.68 0.42 -5.78
CA VAL A 845 25.70 -0.39 -4.55
C VAL A 845 26.99 -1.22 -4.51
N PRO A 846 27.70 -1.29 -3.37
CA PRO A 846 28.90 -2.13 -3.26
C PRO A 846 28.53 -3.58 -3.52
N SER A 847 29.09 -4.16 -4.58
CA SER A 847 28.66 -5.47 -5.08
C SER A 847 29.69 -6.11 -5.99
N THR A 848 29.63 -7.43 -6.09
CA THR A 848 30.39 -8.20 -7.06
C THR A 848 29.44 -8.98 -7.97
N LEU A 849 29.51 -8.71 -9.27
CA LEU A 849 28.79 -9.45 -10.30
C LEU A 849 29.69 -10.55 -10.87
N ASN A 850 29.22 -11.78 -10.85
CA ASN A 850 29.80 -12.92 -11.57
C ASN A 850 29.00 -13.15 -12.86
N TRP A 851 29.50 -12.64 -13.99
CA TRP A 851 28.86 -12.80 -15.30
C TRP A 851 29.34 -14.10 -15.97
N THR A 852 28.68 -15.20 -15.62
CA THR A 852 29.10 -16.56 -16.02
C THR A 852 29.16 -16.76 -17.53
N GLU A 853 28.22 -16.23 -18.32
CA GLU A 853 28.25 -16.41 -19.78
C GLU A 853 29.45 -15.76 -20.48
N LYS A 854 30.13 -14.84 -19.78
CA LYS A 854 31.29 -14.10 -20.28
C LYS A 854 32.61 -14.51 -19.66
N ASP A 855 32.60 -15.31 -18.59
CA ASP A 855 33.78 -15.56 -17.74
C ASP A 855 34.40 -14.22 -17.26
N ILE A 856 33.54 -13.34 -16.74
CA ILE A 856 33.91 -12.00 -16.27
C ILE A 856 33.33 -11.78 -14.88
N THR A 857 34.15 -11.23 -13.99
CA THR A 857 33.70 -10.70 -12.70
C THR A 857 33.85 -9.18 -12.71
N ILE A 858 32.84 -8.47 -12.21
CA ILE A 858 32.87 -7.01 -12.09
C ILE A 858 32.64 -6.66 -10.63
N LYS A 859 33.64 -6.07 -10.00
CA LYS A 859 33.56 -5.56 -8.64
C LYS A 859 33.24 -4.08 -8.66
N GLN A 860 32.16 -3.69 -8.00
CA GLN A 860 31.79 -2.29 -7.77
C GLN A 860 32.15 -1.89 -6.34
N GLU A 861 33.13 -0.99 -6.22
CA GLU A 861 33.59 -0.43 -4.96
C GLU A 861 33.06 1.00 -4.80
N THR A 862 32.23 1.22 -3.79
CA THR A 862 31.63 2.54 -3.52
C THR A 862 31.25 2.67 -2.04
N ALA A 863 31.06 3.91 -1.58
CA ALA A 863 30.36 4.21 -0.33
C ALA A 863 29.10 5.06 -0.58
N PHE A 864 28.53 4.98 -1.79
CA PHE A 864 27.26 5.59 -2.13
C PHE A 864 26.14 5.09 -1.18
N PRO A 865 25.26 5.97 -0.69
CA PRO A 865 25.11 7.38 -1.03
C PRO A 865 25.89 8.36 -0.11
N HIS A 866 26.85 7.90 0.71
CA HIS A 866 27.68 8.78 1.54
C HIS A 866 28.88 9.40 0.81
N LYS A 867 29.27 8.79 -0.33
CA LYS A 867 30.33 9.29 -1.21
C LYS A 867 29.85 9.32 -2.66
N ASP A 868 30.34 10.29 -3.40
CA ASP A 868 29.95 10.61 -4.77
C ASP A 868 30.71 9.81 -5.85
N HIS A 869 31.38 8.71 -5.47
CA HIS A 869 32.31 7.98 -6.32
C HIS A 869 32.04 6.46 -6.33
N SER A 870 32.13 5.85 -7.51
CA SER A 870 32.11 4.39 -7.72
C SER A 870 33.26 3.96 -8.62
N THR A 871 33.95 2.89 -8.25
CA THR A 871 34.96 2.22 -9.10
C THR A 871 34.45 0.85 -9.51
N PHE A 872 34.49 0.54 -10.79
CA PHE A 872 34.22 -0.78 -11.36
C PHE A 872 35.55 -1.40 -11.80
N THR A 873 35.91 -2.54 -11.21
CA THR A 873 37.09 -3.32 -11.58
C THR A 873 36.64 -4.53 -12.39
N ILE A 874 37.15 -4.67 -13.61
CA ILE A 874 36.85 -5.80 -14.48
C ILE A 874 37.92 -6.89 -14.29
N GLU A 875 37.49 -8.08 -13.91
CA GLU A 875 38.30 -9.29 -13.87
C GLU A 875 37.90 -10.21 -15.04
N GLY A 876 38.89 -10.85 -15.67
CA GLY A 876 38.68 -11.59 -16.93
C GLY A 876 38.95 -10.75 -18.18
N LYS A 877 38.48 -11.21 -19.34
CA LYS A 877 38.74 -10.53 -20.63
C LYS A 877 37.58 -10.73 -21.60
N GLY A 878 37.15 -9.67 -22.29
CA GLY A 878 36.06 -9.78 -23.25
C GLY A 878 35.72 -8.48 -23.94
N LYS A 879 34.96 -8.57 -25.04
CA LYS A 879 34.38 -7.40 -25.71
C LYS A 879 32.93 -7.25 -25.28
N PHE A 880 32.60 -6.11 -24.68
CA PHE A 880 31.23 -5.75 -24.34
C PHE A 880 31.09 -4.26 -24.09
N SER A 881 29.85 -3.77 -24.14
CA SER A 881 29.51 -2.41 -23.76
C SER A 881 29.08 -2.33 -22.30
N LEU A 882 29.62 -1.35 -21.57
CA LEU A 882 29.19 -0.99 -20.23
C LEU A 882 28.33 0.27 -20.32
N ASN A 883 27.03 0.15 -20.04
CA ASN A 883 26.07 1.24 -20.01
C ASN A 883 25.88 1.67 -18.56
N ILE A 884 26.44 2.81 -18.18
CA ILE A 884 26.40 3.30 -16.79
C ILE A 884 25.33 4.39 -16.70
N ARG A 885 24.36 4.25 -15.80
CA ARG A 885 23.34 5.29 -15.60
C ARG A 885 24.00 6.59 -15.15
N ILE A 886 23.57 7.71 -15.71
CA ILE A 886 23.86 9.06 -15.21
C ILE A 886 22.55 9.59 -14.64
N PRO A 887 22.37 9.59 -13.31
CA PRO A 887 21.10 9.98 -12.70
C PRO A 887 20.67 11.40 -13.04
N GLY A 888 19.37 11.66 -13.15
CA GLY A 888 18.86 13.01 -13.43
C GLY A 888 19.25 14.08 -12.39
N TRP A 889 19.57 13.69 -11.16
CA TRP A 889 20.05 14.59 -10.10
C TRP A 889 21.52 15.00 -10.26
N ALA A 890 22.34 14.25 -11.02
CA ALA A 890 23.78 14.45 -11.16
C ALA A 890 24.12 15.53 -12.19
N LYS A 891 23.71 16.79 -11.92
CA LYS A 891 23.73 17.87 -12.92
C LYS A 891 25.10 18.47 -13.23
N ASN A 892 26.04 18.43 -12.29
CA ASN A 892 27.30 19.17 -12.40
C ASN A 892 28.49 18.31 -11.98
N GLY A 893 29.62 18.48 -12.69
CA GLY A 893 30.91 17.91 -12.28
C GLY A 893 31.02 16.39 -12.39
N VAL A 894 30.18 15.75 -13.20
CA VAL A 894 30.28 14.31 -13.47
C VAL A 894 31.58 14.04 -14.25
N GLU A 895 32.37 13.08 -13.77
CA GLU A 895 33.67 12.72 -14.34
C GLU A 895 33.78 11.20 -14.50
N LEU A 896 34.24 10.75 -15.66
CA LEU A 896 34.58 9.35 -15.93
C LEU A 896 36.10 9.22 -16.12
N LYS A 897 36.74 8.28 -15.43
CA LYS A 897 38.09 7.81 -15.76
C LYS A 897 38.08 6.34 -16.16
N ILE A 898 38.98 5.99 -17.08
CA ILE A 898 39.26 4.59 -17.45
C ILE A 898 40.75 4.38 -17.26
N ASN A 899 41.13 3.40 -16.43
CA ASN A 899 42.53 3.11 -16.08
C ASN A 899 43.27 4.39 -15.63
N GLY A 900 42.66 5.19 -14.75
CA GLY A 900 43.19 6.44 -14.22
C GLY A 900 43.19 7.64 -15.19
N LYS A 901 42.71 7.48 -16.43
CA LYS A 901 42.67 8.57 -17.42
C LYS A 901 41.27 9.15 -17.57
N ILE A 902 41.14 10.46 -17.37
CA ILE A 902 39.89 11.21 -17.60
C ILE A 902 39.45 11.04 -19.05
N GLN A 903 38.17 10.70 -19.24
CA GLN A 903 37.55 10.60 -20.55
C GLN A 903 36.91 11.95 -20.91
N ASN A 904 37.34 12.55 -22.01
CA ASN A 904 36.77 13.81 -22.52
C ASN A 904 35.51 13.52 -23.35
N ILE A 905 34.44 13.15 -22.66
CA ILE A 905 33.12 12.83 -23.23
C ILE A 905 32.08 13.79 -22.66
N SER A 906 31.08 14.14 -23.48
CA SER A 906 29.92 14.87 -22.98
C SER A 906 29.07 13.91 -22.16
N ILE A 907 28.80 14.26 -20.91
CA ILE A 907 27.98 13.46 -19.99
C ILE A 907 26.74 14.29 -19.69
N GLU A 908 25.58 13.76 -20.06
CA GLU A 908 24.28 14.42 -19.88
C GLU A 908 23.52 13.74 -18.73
N PRO A 909 22.97 14.50 -17.76
CA PRO A 909 22.13 13.93 -16.69
C PRO A 909 20.87 13.27 -17.25
N GLY A 910 20.42 12.19 -16.61
CA GLY A 910 19.25 11.44 -17.06
C GLY A 910 19.51 10.68 -18.36
N THR A 911 20.69 10.10 -18.52
CA THR A 911 21.10 9.29 -19.69
C THR A 911 21.82 8.01 -19.25
N TYR A 912 22.13 7.12 -20.21
CA TYR A 912 23.13 6.05 -20.00
C TYR A 912 24.39 6.38 -20.78
N LEU A 913 25.52 6.37 -20.08
CA LEU A 913 26.82 6.51 -20.69
C LEU A 913 27.29 5.15 -21.23
N ASN A 914 27.41 5.04 -22.56
CA ASN A 914 27.86 3.83 -23.23
C ASN A 914 29.38 3.78 -23.38
N VAL A 915 30.01 2.75 -22.83
CA VAL A 915 31.47 2.51 -22.92
C VAL A 915 31.73 1.12 -23.53
N GLU A 916 31.89 1.05 -24.84
CA GLU A 916 32.24 -0.18 -25.56
C GLU A 916 33.75 -0.38 -25.67
N ARG A 917 34.28 -1.46 -25.09
CA ARG A 917 35.73 -1.77 -25.15
C ARG A 917 35.98 -3.27 -25.24
N LYS A 918 37.25 -3.60 -25.54
CA LYS A 918 37.84 -4.91 -25.26
C LYS A 918 38.50 -4.82 -23.89
N TRP A 919 37.76 -5.20 -22.86
CA TRP A 919 38.17 -5.16 -21.48
C TRP A 919 39.22 -6.23 -21.20
N LYS A 920 40.18 -5.88 -20.35
CA LYS A 920 41.24 -6.74 -19.85
C LYS A 920 41.17 -6.84 -18.35
N ASN A 921 41.77 -7.89 -17.82
CA ASN A 921 41.84 -8.14 -16.40
C ASN A 921 42.53 -6.97 -15.69
N GLY A 922 41.87 -6.42 -14.68
CA GLY A 922 42.33 -5.27 -13.91
C GLY A 922 42.05 -3.91 -14.57
N ASP A 923 41.32 -3.86 -15.69
CA ASP A 923 40.81 -2.58 -16.19
C ASP A 923 39.86 -1.96 -15.15
N THR A 924 39.94 -0.64 -14.95
CA THR A 924 39.11 0.10 -14.00
C THR A 924 38.29 1.17 -14.71
N VAL A 925 37.06 1.36 -14.26
CA VAL A 925 36.17 2.45 -14.64
C VAL A 925 35.78 3.20 -13.38
N GLU A 926 36.14 4.47 -13.29
CA GLU A 926 35.90 5.33 -12.14
C GLU A 926 34.86 6.38 -12.53
N LEU A 927 33.71 6.38 -11.85
CA LEU A 927 32.66 7.38 -12.03
C LEU A 927 32.58 8.27 -10.79
N LYS A 928 32.59 9.58 -10.99
CA LYS A 928 32.30 10.59 -9.95
C LYS A 928 31.04 11.35 -10.32
N MET A 929 30.09 11.47 -9.41
CA MET A 929 28.81 12.16 -9.57
C MET A 929 28.54 13.08 -8.36
N PRO A 930 29.07 14.31 -8.35
CA PRO A 930 28.96 15.20 -7.20
C PRO A 930 27.52 15.41 -6.74
N PHE A 931 27.28 15.23 -5.43
CA PHE A 931 25.99 15.48 -4.82
C PHE A 931 25.74 16.98 -4.66
N SER A 932 24.49 17.38 -4.84
CA SER A 932 24.02 18.74 -4.61
C SER A 932 22.63 18.73 -3.98
N PHE A 933 22.29 19.82 -3.30
CA PHE A 933 20.94 20.00 -2.76
C PHE A 933 19.96 20.32 -3.88
N HIS A 934 18.79 19.68 -3.83
CA HIS A 934 17.66 20.02 -4.68
C HIS A 934 16.34 19.84 -3.94
N LEU A 935 15.30 20.49 -4.45
CA LEU A 935 13.94 20.44 -3.90
C LEU A 935 13.04 19.62 -4.83
N ASP A 936 12.14 18.84 -4.24
CA ASP A 936 11.06 18.15 -4.94
C ASP A 936 9.71 18.66 -4.40
N PRO A 937 9.11 19.67 -5.08
CA PRO A 937 7.84 20.26 -4.67
C PRO A 937 6.66 19.30 -4.84
N ILE A 938 5.65 19.43 -3.97
CA ILE A 938 4.35 18.82 -4.22
C ILE A 938 3.72 19.48 -5.45
N MET A 939 3.23 18.64 -6.35
CA MET A 939 2.77 18.98 -7.70
C MET A 939 1.79 20.15 -7.80
N ASP A 940 0.89 20.30 -6.83
CA ASP A 940 -0.14 21.33 -6.76
C ASP A 940 0.16 22.42 -5.73
N GLN A 941 1.23 22.31 -4.93
CA GLN A 941 1.61 23.32 -3.93
C GLN A 941 3.15 23.45 -3.82
N GLU A 942 3.74 24.38 -4.57
CA GLU A 942 5.19 24.39 -4.82
C GLU A 942 6.06 24.75 -3.58
N ASN A 943 5.60 25.58 -2.63
CA ASN A 943 6.38 25.84 -1.41
C ASN A 943 6.47 24.62 -0.50
N ILE A 944 5.52 23.68 -0.60
CA ILE A 944 5.58 22.44 0.16
C ILE A 944 6.48 21.46 -0.59
N ALA A 945 7.73 21.36 -0.18
CA ALA A 945 8.77 20.63 -0.91
C ALA A 945 9.64 19.76 0.01
N SER A 946 10.11 18.64 -0.53
CA SER A 946 11.11 17.80 0.11
C SER A 946 12.52 18.25 -0.27
N LEU A 947 13.45 18.16 0.69
CA LEU A 947 14.87 18.46 0.48
C LEU A 947 15.66 17.18 0.22
N PHE A 948 16.43 17.16 -0.85
CA PHE A 948 17.31 16.05 -1.21
C PHE A 948 18.77 16.48 -1.24
N TYR A 949 19.67 15.52 -0.98
CA TYR A 949 21.10 15.63 -1.28
C TYR A 949 21.51 14.44 -2.15
N GLY A 950 21.75 14.69 -3.45
CA GLY A 950 21.86 13.61 -4.44
C GLY A 950 20.55 12.80 -4.53
N PRO A 951 20.56 11.46 -4.38
CA PRO A 951 19.36 10.63 -4.41
C PRO A 951 18.60 10.55 -3.06
N VAL A 952 19.21 11.05 -1.98
CA VAL A 952 18.74 10.83 -0.61
C VAL A 952 17.79 11.95 -0.18
N LEU A 953 16.57 11.58 0.19
CA LEU A 953 15.65 12.47 0.87
C LEU A 953 16.12 12.72 2.29
N LEU A 954 16.20 13.98 2.68
CA LEU A 954 16.55 14.41 4.02
C LEU A 954 15.29 14.75 4.82
N ALA A 955 15.16 14.10 5.98
CA ALA A 955 14.04 14.31 6.88
C ALA A 955 14.47 15.20 8.05
N ALA A 956 13.71 16.26 8.31
CA ALA A 956 13.87 17.06 9.53
C ALA A 956 13.57 16.18 10.74
N GLN A 957 14.45 16.17 11.73
CA GLN A 957 14.23 15.47 12.99
C GLN A 957 13.36 16.34 13.89
N GLU A 958 12.18 15.84 14.22
CA GLU A 958 11.21 16.55 15.05
C GLU A 958 11.26 16.00 16.48
N SER A 959 11.16 16.87 17.48
CA SER A 959 11.02 16.44 18.87
C SER A 959 9.56 16.20 19.25
N GLU A 960 8.63 16.90 18.59
CA GLU A 960 7.21 16.96 18.94
C GLU A 960 6.32 16.74 17.70
N PRO A 961 5.04 16.33 17.88
CA PRO A 961 4.03 16.41 16.82
C PRO A 961 3.91 17.81 16.23
N ARG A 962 3.42 17.88 14.99
CA ARG A 962 3.14 19.14 14.31
C ARG A 962 1.83 19.06 13.52
N THR A 963 1.10 20.17 13.49
CA THR A 963 -0.01 20.39 12.55
C THR A 963 0.42 21.26 11.37
N ASP A 964 1.53 22.00 11.48
CA ASP A 964 2.08 22.86 10.45
C ASP A 964 3.36 22.27 9.82
N PHE A 965 3.55 22.53 8.52
CA PHE A 965 4.80 22.20 7.84
C PHE A 965 5.95 23.02 8.39
N ARG A 966 7.11 22.37 8.58
CA ARG A 966 8.31 23.05 9.07
C ARG A 966 8.75 24.12 8.07
N LYS A 967 8.76 25.36 8.53
CA LYS A 967 9.21 26.51 7.73
C LYS A 967 10.73 26.55 7.66
N ILE A 968 11.27 26.71 6.45
CA ILE A 968 12.70 26.94 6.22
C ILE A 968 12.93 28.05 5.20
N THR A 969 14.08 28.72 5.27
CA THR A 969 14.50 29.70 4.26
C THR A 969 15.81 29.29 3.62
N LEU A 970 15.83 29.17 2.29
CA LEU A 970 17.01 28.82 1.50
C LEU A 970 17.38 29.95 0.52
N ASP A 971 18.63 29.96 0.06
CA ASP A 971 19.09 30.91 -0.97
C ASP A 971 18.69 30.38 -2.36
N ALA A 972 18.01 31.22 -3.15
CA ALA A 972 17.46 30.81 -4.44
C ALA A 972 18.55 30.40 -5.47
N SER A 973 19.76 30.95 -5.34
CA SER A 973 20.87 30.74 -6.26
C SER A 973 21.75 29.55 -5.89
N ASP A 974 21.83 29.22 -4.60
CA ASP A 974 22.55 28.08 -4.06
C ASP A 974 21.87 27.58 -2.78
N LEU A 975 21.06 26.54 -2.90
CA LEU A 975 20.31 25.95 -1.79
C LEU A 975 21.21 25.50 -0.63
N GLY A 976 22.47 25.14 -0.91
CA GLY A 976 23.42 24.68 0.11
C GLY A 976 24.02 25.79 0.95
N LYS A 977 23.93 27.05 0.52
CA LYS A 977 24.63 28.18 1.14
C LYS A 977 24.23 28.45 2.59
N THR A 978 22.97 28.16 2.95
CA THR A 978 22.44 28.32 4.31
C THR A 978 22.37 27.01 5.09
N ILE A 979 22.78 25.89 4.47
CA ILE A 979 22.78 24.57 5.08
C ILE A 979 24.18 24.27 5.61
N SER A 980 24.29 23.94 6.89
CA SER A 980 25.53 23.48 7.51
C SER A 980 25.48 21.98 7.75
N GLY A 981 26.60 21.32 8.03
CA GLY A 981 26.61 19.88 8.34
C GLY A 981 27.82 19.14 7.85
N ASN A 982 27.72 17.81 7.87
CA ASN A 982 28.74 16.90 7.35
C ASN A 982 28.15 16.03 6.23
N PRO A 983 28.45 16.35 4.96
CA PRO A 983 28.02 15.57 3.81
C PRO A 983 28.40 14.09 3.86
N GLU A 984 29.54 13.73 4.47
CA GLU A 984 29.99 12.34 4.55
C GLU A 984 29.13 11.51 5.50
N LYS A 985 28.49 12.16 6.48
CA LYS A 985 27.51 11.55 7.39
C LYS A 985 26.08 11.71 6.91
N LEU A 986 25.85 12.44 5.81
CA LEU A 986 24.53 12.88 5.36
C LEU A 986 23.72 13.60 6.46
N GLU A 987 24.40 14.24 7.41
CA GLU A 987 23.79 14.95 8.53
C GLU A 987 23.95 16.46 8.33
N PHE A 988 22.83 17.16 8.23
CA PHE A 988 22.76 18.59 7.95
C PHE A 988 21.97 19.34 9.01
N LYS A 989 22.14 20.67 9.06
CA LYS A 989 21.44 21.55 9.98
C LYS A 989 20.93 22.79 9.27
N ILE A 990 19.65 23.08 9.49
CA ILE A 990 18.94 24.28 9.05
C ILE A 990 18.22 24.85 10.26
N ASP A 991 18.48 26.10 10.60
CA ASP A 991 17.87 26.80 11.75
C ASP A 991 17.94 26.00 13.08
N GLY A 992 19.05 25.28 13.29
CA GLY A 992 19.29 24.47 14.49
C GLY A 992 18.67 23.07 14.48
N VAL A 993 17.83 22.75 13.48
CA VAL A 993 17.19 21.43 13.33
C VAL A 993 18.08 20.51 12.51
N VAL A 994 18.19 19.25 12.94
CA VAL A 994 18.96 18.21 12.24
C VAL A 994 18.15 17.63 11.09
N TYR A 995 18.81 17.40 9.96
CA TYR A 995 18.28 16.71 8.78
C TYR A 995 19.19 15.53 8.47
N LYS A 996 18.63 14.32 8.38
CA LYS A 996 19.37 13.09 8.06
C LYS A 996 18.59 12.24 7.05
N PRO A 997 19.19 11.19 6.46
CA PRO A 997 18.50 10.33 5.51
C PRO A 997 17.19 9.79 6.07
N PHE A 998 16.14 9.80 5.26
CA PHE A 998 14.83 9.32 5.72
C PHE A 998 14.83 7.82 6.05
N TYR A 999 15.66 7.03 5.35
CA TYR A 999 15.87 5.62 5.67
C TYR A 999 16.64 5.36 6.97
N GLU A 1000 17.19 6.40 7.60
CA GLU A 1000 17.83 6.36 8.94
C GLU A 1000 17.04 7.15 9.99
N THR A 1001 15.82 7.57 9.66
CA THR A 1001 14.95 8.33 10.56
C THR A 1001 13.87 7.41 11.12
N TYR A 1002 13.94 7.05 12.40
CA TYR A 1002 12.96 6.16 13.06
C TYR A 1002 12.02 6.90 14.00
N ASP A 1003 12.43 8.08 14.46
CA ASP A 1003 11.63 8.98 15.28
C ASP A 1003 10.77 9.94 14.43
N ARG A 1004 10.21 10.96 15.09
CA ARG A 1004 9.35 11.94 14.44
C ARG A 1004 10.09 12.71 13.37
N HIS A 1005 9.38 12.99 12.29
CA HIS A 1005 9.99 13.63 11.15
C HIS A 1005 9.05 14.51 10.34
N SER A 1006 9.66 15.44 9.60
CA SER A 1006 9.02 16.17 8.51
C SER A 1006 9.84 15.99 7.24
N VAL A 1007 9.22 15.39 6.22
CA VAL A 1007 9.84 15.19 4.89
C VAL A 1007 9.41 16.25 3.88
N TYR A 1008 8.21 16.81 4.06
CA TYR A 1008 7.74 17.99 3.34
C TYR A 1008 7.88 19.21 4.25
N LEU A 1009 8.41 20.28 3.69
CA LEU A 1009 8.76 21.52 4.38
C LEU A 1009 8.05 22.68 3.70
N ASP A 1010 7.75 23.74 4.44
CA ASP A 1010 7.27 25.01 3.88
C ASP A 1010 8.47 25.90 3.55
N VAL A 1011 8.88 25.89 2.27
CA VAL A 1011 10.13 26.48 1.80
C VAL A 1011 9.92 27.89 1.27
N THR A 1012 10.66 28.84 1.85
CA THR A 1012 10.81 30.19 1.31
C THR A 1012 12.20 30.35 0.67
N LEU A 1013 12.26 31.02 -0.48
CA LEU A 1013 13.52 31.39 -1.13
C LEU A 1013 13.78 32.89 -0.98
N LYS A 1014 15.03 33.25 -0.69
CA LYS A 1014 15.50 34.65 -0.58
C LYS A 1014 16.55 35.02 -1.62
#